data_AF-A0A9E7VC60-F1
#
_entry.id   AF-A0A9E7VC60-F1
#
_cell.length_a   1.000
_cell.length_b   1.000
_cell.length_c   1.000
_cell.angle_alpha   90.00
_cell.angle_beta   90.00
_cell.angle_gamma   90.00
#
_symmetry.space_group_name_H-M   'P 1'
#
loop_
_entity.id
_entity.type
_entity.pdbx_description
1 polymer ?
#
loop_
_entity_poly.entity_id
_entity_poly.type
_entity_poly.pdbx_seq_one_letter_code
_entity_poly.pdbx_strand_id
1 'polypeptide(L)'
;MSEGPRAPWSKRGCVESHRREQGKYKQRKCERPFSAVKPTVGQEASKRCLMAGDVEVYLSQGHDGSVSSGFRALYEERLLLDVTLLIEEHHFQAHKALLATQSDYFRVMFTADMRERDQDKIHMKGLTAAGFGHVLRFMYYGSLELSMITVQEILQAAMYVQLTEAVEFCCSFLLAKICLENCAEVMRLLEDFSVGVEGVQEQLDAFLLENFVPLMARPDFLSYLSLEKLMAYLDSDQLSRFPEIELYEAVQAWLRHDRRRWRHTDAVVQNLRFSLMTPANIFEKVKTSEFYRYSRQLRLEVDQALSYFHQVNEQPLAETKSNRIRSVRPQTAVFRGMIGHSMVNSKILLLHRPKVWWELEGPQVPLRPDCLAIVNNFTFLLGGEELGPDGEFHASSKVYRYDPRQNSWLRMADMSVPRSEFAVGVIGKYIYAVAGRTRDETFYSTERYDIVEDKWEFVDPYPVNKYGHEGTVLNGKLYITGGITSSSTSKQVCVFDPGREGTSEHRMRRTPILTNCWENKSKMNYARCFHKMISHNGKLYVFGGVCVILRASFESQGCPSTEVYDPETDEWTILASMPIGRSGHGVAVLEEQIMVLGGLCYNGHYSDSILTFDPEENKWKEDEYPRMPCKLDGLQVCSLHFPEYVLEHMANEAKPCPCDIGDKIDYGGLGEEVQIEHIKAYVVKPPASEKAIVVIQDIYGWQLPNTRYMADMLSANGYIAICPDFFVGKEPWSPSHDWSTFQQWLEDKKPTEIKKEVDVVLKYLKEQCGVKHIGVVGFCWGGVATHYIALQYQEIKAGVSVYGIVREREDRFDLKSPTLFIFAENDAVIPLDQVTTLEARLKEKCTADFQVKIFPKQTHGFVHRKREDINPDDKSYIEEARRDMINWLNKYM
;
A
#
# COMPACT_ATOMS: atom_id res chain seq x y z
N MET A 1 -32.19 -55.52 10.97
CA MET A 1 -31.44 -56.67 11.52
C MET A 1 -29.97 -56.31 11.37
N SER A 2 -29.42 -55.67 12.41
CA SER A 2 -28.49 -56.26 13.41
C SER A 2 -27.06 -56.18 12.87
N GLU A 3 -26.10 -55.49 13.46
CA GLU A 3 -25.95 -54.93 14.81
C GLU A 3 -24.87 -53.81 14.76
N GLY A 4 -24.81 -53.04 15.83
CA GLY A 4 -24.17 -51.73 15.93
C GLY A 4 -22.67 -51.70 16.32
N PRO A 5 -22.18 -50.53 16.78
CA PRO A 5 -20.82 -50.05 16.53
C PRO A 5 -19.95 -49.95 17.80
N ARG A 6 -18.64 -49.72 17.64
CA ARG A 6 -17.77 -49.12 18.69
C ARG A 6 -16.67 -48.22 18.10
N ALA A 7 -16.83 -46.91 18.28
CA ALA A 7 -15.74 -45.97 18.55
C ALA A 7 -15.18 -46.24 19.98
N PRO A 8 -14.15 -45.55 20.54
CA PRO A 8 -13.49 -44.32 20.09
C PRO A 8 -11.95 -44.28 20.28
N TRP A 9 -11.29 -43.28 19.71
CA TRP A 9 -9.97 -42.83 20.18
C TRP A 9 -10.07 -41.38 20.66
N SER A 10 -9.72 -41.20 21.93
CA SER A 10 -9.59 -39.92 22.60
C SER A 10 -8.18 -39.81 23.17
N LYS A 11 -7.66 -38.57 23.11
CA LYS A 11 -6.84 -37.91 24.12
C LYS A 11 -5.34 -38.26 24.24
N ARG A 12 -4.58 -37.15 24.17
CA ARG A 12 -3.41 -36.76 24.99
C ARG A 12 -2.12 -37.51 24.66
N GLY A 13 -0.96 -36.88 24.61
CA GLY A 13 -0.58 -35.51 24.91
C GLY A 13 0.94 -35.41 24.78
N CYS A 14 1.43 -34.23 24.42
CA CYS A 14 2.83 -33.88 24.62
C CYS A 14 3.10 -33.69 26.13
N VAL A 15 4.18 -34.29 26.61
CA VAL A 15 4.92 -33.92 27.83
C VAL A 15 6.39 -34.07 27.44
N GLU A 16 7.05 -32.95 27.16
CA GLU A 16 8.10 -32.37 28.00
C GLU A 16 9.24 -33.35 28.37
N SER A 17 10.46 -33.00 28.00
CA SER A 17 11.39 -32.32 28.92
C SER A 17 12.85 -32.46 28.49
N HIS A 18 13.58 -31.34 28.62
CA HIS A 18 14.95 -31.18 29.15
C HIS A 18 16.10 -32.04 28.55
N ARG A 19 17.33 -31.57 28.37
CA ARG A 19 18.13 -30.43 28.87
C ARG A 19 19.49 -30.52 28.14
N ARG A 20 20.18 -29.37 28.00
CA ARG A 20 21.63 -29.10 28.30
C ARG A 20 22.67 -30.23 28.04
N GLU A 21 23.88 -30.00 27.55
CA GLU A 21 24.81 -28.85 27.67
C GLU A 21 26.06 -29.16 26.81
N GLN A 22 26.64 -28.10 26.22
CA GLN A 22 28.07 -27.77 26.10
C GLN A 22 29.14 -28.83 25.73
N GLY A 23 29.94 -28.49 24.71
CA GLY A 23 31.27 -29.07 24.50
C GLY A 23 32.04 -28.43 23.35
N LYS A 24 32.87 -27.43 23.68
CA LYS A 24 33.77 -26.63 22.82
C LYS A 24 34.71 -27.49 21.96
N TYR A 25 35.15 -27.00 20.79
CA TYR A 25 36.56 -26.70 20.50
C TYR A 25 36.74 -25.83 19.24
N LYS A 26 37.67 -24.87 19.34
CA LYS A 26 38.07 -23.86 18.33
C LYS A 26 38.97 -24.46 17.25
N GLN A 27 38.90 -23.93 16.02
CA GLN A 27 40.10 -23.39 15.33
C GLN A 27 39.76 -22.55 14.08
N ARG A 28 40.32 -21.33 14.03
CA ARG A 28 40.79 -20.64 12.81
C ARG A 28 42.02 -21.43 12.30
N LYS A 29 42.39 -21.50 11.02
CA LYS A 29 42.67 -20.41 10.08
C LYS A 29 42.94 -21.01 8.68
N CYS A 30 42.63 -20.24 7.64
CA CYS A 30 42.92 -20.51 6.22
C CYS A 30 44.40 -20.72 5.90
N GLU A 31 44.69 -21.50 4.85
CA GLU A 31 45.35 -21.02 3.61
C GLU A 31 45.27 -22.10 2.50
N ARG A 32 45.19 -21.64 1.24
CA ARG A 32 44.93 -22.36 -0.03
C ARG A 32 46.19 -23.19 -0.48
N PRO A 33 46.32 -23.80 -1.70
CA PRO A 33 45.41 -23.93 -2.85
C PRO A 33 45.47 -25.27 -3.66
N PHE A 34 44.65 -25.33 -4.72
CA PHE A 34 44.78 -26.03 -6.01
C PHE A 34 44.51 -27.55 -6.20
N SER A 35 43.61 -27.74 -7.19
CA SER A 35 43.52 -28.72 -8.28
C SER A 35 42.97 -30.15 -8.06
N ALA A 36 41.87 -30.36 -8.80
CA ALA A 36 41.38 -31.55 -9.49
C ALA A 36 41.12 -32.85 -8.70
N VAL A 37 39.88 -33.34 -8.75
CA VAL A 37 39.50 -34.70 -9.25
C VAL A 37 37.97 -34.90 -9.16
N LYS A 38 37.43 -35.44 -10.28
CA LYS A 38 36.17 -36.16 -10.60
C LYS A 38 35.00 -36.24 -9.59
N PRO A 39 33.74 -36.19 -10.07
CA PRO A 39 32.57 -36.45 -9.23
C PRO A 39 32.30 -37.95 -9.07
N THR A 40 32.09 -38.38 -7.82
CA THR A 40 31.57 -39.67 -7.42
C THR A 40 30.04 -39.66 -7.33
N VAL A 41 29.46 -40.76 -7.80
CA VAL A 41 28.04 -41.12 -7.80
C VAL A 41 27.47 -41.18 -6.37
N GLY A 42 26.30 -40.58 -6.17
CA GLY A 42 25.44 -40.78 -4.99
C GLY A 42 24.13 -41.47 -5.41
N GLN A 43 23.84 -42.63 -4.82
CA GLN A 43 22.60 -43.39 -4.98
C GLN A 43 21.50 -42.83 -4.07
N GLU A 44 20.32 -42.55 -4.64
CA GLU A 44 19.07 -42.36 -3.89
C GLU A 44 18.02 -43.44 -4.25
N ALA A 45 17.14 -43.70 -3.30
CA ALA A 45 16.35 -44.92 -3.14
C ALA A 45 15.18 -45.11 -4.13
N SER A 46 14.98 -46.34 -4.57
CA SER A 46 13.88 -46.77 -5.44
C SER A 46 12.51 -46.71 -4.77
N LYS A 47 11.51 -46.06 -5.38
CA LYS A 47 10.09 -46.22 -5.00
C LYS A 47 9.53 -47.50 -5.61
N ARG A 48 9.22 -48.50 -4.78
CA ARG A 48 8.43 -49.69 -5.16
C ARG A 48 6.94 -49.36 -4.97
N CYS A 49 6.12 -49.54 -6.01
CA CYS A 49 4.66 -49.40 -5.91
C CYS A 49 4.03 -50.79 -6.03
N LEU A 50 3.31 -51.24 -4.99
CA LEU A 50 2.57 -52.50 -4.99
C LEU A 50 1.14 -52.24 -5.50
N MET A 51 0.75 -52.92 -6.57
CA MET A 51 -0.66 -53.12 -6.93
C MET A 51 -1.04 -54.58 -6.69
N ALA A 52 -2.31 -54.86 -6.42
CA ALA A 52 -2.80 -56.15 -5.95
C ALA A 52 -2.63 -57.30 -6.97
N GLY A 53 -1.92 -58.37 -6.54
CA GLY A 53 -1.76 -59.66 -7.24
C GLY A 53 -0.34 -59.89 -7.79
N ASP A 54 0.39 -60.90 -7.26
CA ASP A 54 1.66 -61.56 -7.67
C ASP A 54 2.65 -60.92 -8.71
N VAL A 55 2.63 -59.61 -8.94
CA VAL A 55 3.45 -58.92 -9.93
C VAL A 55 4.30 -57.84 -9.26
N GLU A 56 5.63 -57.96 -9.37
CA GLU A 56 6.57 -56.92 -8.95
C GLU A 56 6.89 -55.98 -10.14
N VAL A 57 6.80 -54.67 -9.92
CA VAL A 57 7.15 -53.63 -10.90
C VAL A 57 8.38 -52.87 -10.42
N TYR A 58 9.45 -52.85 -11.23
CA TYR A 58 10.65 -52.03 -11.04
C TYR A 58 10.58 -50.76 -11.90
N LEU A 59 10.73 -49.60 -11.26
CA LEU A 59 10.81 -48.30 -11.92
C LEU A 59 12.23 -47.73 -11.74
N SER A 60 12.99 -47.61 -12.83
CA SER A 60 14.34 -47.05 -12.81
C SER A 60 14.29 -45.52 -12.83
N GLN A 61 14.88 -44.87 -11.84
CA GLN A 61 14.97 -43.39 -11.80
C GLN A 61 15.98 -42.81 -12.80
N GLY A 62 16.92 -43.61 -13.29
CA GLY A 62 17.94 -43.18 -14.25
C GLY A 62 17.59 -43.46 -15.71
N HIS A 63 16.50 -44.18 -15.98
CA HIS A 63 16.14 -44.63 -17.33
C HIS A 63 15.96 -43.46 -18.30
N ASP A 64 15.16 -42.46 -17.92
CA ASP A 64 14.83 -41.34 -18.81
C ASP A 64 16.06 -40.45 -19.08
N GLY A 65 16.94 -40.30 -18.08
CA GLY A 65 18.25 -39.67 -18.24
C GLY A 65 19.19 -40.45 -19.17
N SER A 66 19.14 -41.79 -19.12
CA SER A 66 19.93 -42.65 -20.03
C SER A 66 19.42 -42.58 -21.47
N VAL A 67 18.10 -42.52 -21.68
CA VAL A 67 17.51 -42.43 -23.03
C VAL A 67 17.85 -41.08 -23.67
N SER A 68 17.64 -39.99 -22.94
CA SER A 68 17.94 -38.63 -23.41
C SER A 68 19.44 -38.43 -23.69
N SER A 69 20.33 -38.89 -22.80
CA SER A 69 21.78 -38.86 -23.05
C SER A 69 22.20 -39.75 -24.23
N GLY A 70 21.53 -40.88 -24.45
CA GLY A 70 21.74 -41.74 -25.62
C GLY A 70 21.41 -41.04 -26.93
N PHE A 71 20.24 -40.41 -27.03
CA PHE A 71 19.87 -39.61 -28.23
C PHE A 71 20.83 -38.44 -28.49
N ARG A 72 21.34 -37.82 -27.44
CA ARG A 72 22.35 -36.76 -27.54
C ARG A 72 23.68 -37.28 -28.09
N ALA A 73 24.18 -38.40 -27.58
CA ALA A 73 25.40 -39.02 -28.08
C ALA A 73 25.28 -39.41 -29.56
N LEU A 74 24.15 -40.02 -29.96
CA LEU A 74 23.87 -40.35 -31.36
C LEU A 74 23.86 -39.11 -32.27
N TYR A 75 23.29 -38.00 -31.78
CA TYR A 75 23.26 -36.74 -32.52
C TYR A 75 24.67 -36.14 -32.70
N GLU A 76 25.48 -36.13 -31.65
CA GLU A 76 26.86 -35.62 -31.68
C GLU A 76 27.76 -36.46 -32.60
N GLU A 77 27.56 -37.78 -32.63
CA GLU A 77 28.28 -38.72 -33.51
C GLU A 77 27.68 -38.80 -34.93
N ARG A 78 26.57 -38.10 -35.19
CA ARG A 78 25.80 -38.14 -36.44
C ARG A 78 25.34 -39.54 -36.87
N LEU A 79 24.95 -40.36 -35.91
CA LEU A 79 24.47 -41.72 -36.12
C LEU A 79 22.94 -41.77 -36.13
N LEU A 80 22.37 -42.62 -36.98
CA LEU A 80 20.92 -42.91 -37.04
C LEU A 80 20.00 -41.72 -37.33
N LEU A 81 20.54 -40.60 -37.86
CA LEU A 81 19.76 -39.45 -38.30
C LEU A 81 18.94 -39.82 -39.55
N ASP A 82 17.62 -39.79 -39.42
CA ASP A 82 16.64 -40.32 -40.39
C ASP A 82 15.77 -39.23 -41.05
N VAL A 83 16.09 -37.96 -40.80
CA VAL A 83 15.49 -36.81 -41.49
C VAL A 83 16.46 -35.65 -41.62
N THR A 84 16.37 -34.92 -42.73
CA THR A 84 17.05 -33.63 -42.95
C THR A 84 16.00 -32.53 -43.17
N LEU A 85 15.95 -31.58 -42.25
CA LEU A 85 15.08 -30.40 -42.33
C LEU A 85 15.84 -29.27 -43.03
N LEU A 86 15.27 -28.76 -44.11
CA LEU A 86 15.82 -27.69 -44.94
C LEU A 86 15.12 -26.39 -44.58
N ILE A 87 15.86 -25.47 -43.96
CA ILE A 87 15.37 -24.16 -43.47
C ILE A 87 16.33 -23.10 -43.98
N GLU A 88 15.81 -22.17 -44.79
CA GLU A 88 16.64 -21.24 -45.57
C GLU A 88 17.72 -22.02 -46.35
N GLU A 89 18.99 -21.65 -46.22
CA GLU A 89 20.14 -22.32 -46.84
C GLU A 89 20.79 -23.39 -45.93
N HIS A 90 20.16 -23.70 -44.78
CA HIS A 90 20.73 -24.58 -43.76
C HIS A 90 20.07 -25.96 -43.75
N HIS A 91 20.89 -26.99 -43.47
CA HIS A 91 20.46 -28.39 -43.41
C HIS A 91 20.59 -28.91 -41.97
N PHE A 92 19.46 -29.20 -41.33
CA PHE A 92 19.41 -29.76 -39.97
C PHE A 92 19.09 -31.24 -40.02
N GLN A 93 20.07 -32.10 -39.70
CA GLN A 93 19.82 -33.54 -39.59
C GLN A 93 19.35 -33.88 -38.18
N ALA A 94 18.34 -34.74 -38.03
CA ALA A 94 17.74 -35.06 -36.73
C ALA A 94 17.15 -36.48 -36.69
N HIS A 95 16.63 -36.88 -35.53
CA HIS A 95 15.88 -38.12 -35.34
C HIS A 95 14.36 -37.84 -35.36
N LYS A 96 13.61 -38.42 -36.30
CA LYS A 96 12.13 -38.32 -36.38
C LYS A 96 11.48 -38.70 -35.06
N ALA A 97 11.97 -39.76 -34.42
CA ALA A 97 11.44 -40.25 -33.14
C ALA A 97 11.59 -39.23 -32.00
N LEU A 98 12.72 -38.52 -31.90
CA LEU A 98 12.91 -37.50 -30.86
C LEU A 98 12.06 -36.25 -31.15
N LEU A 99 12.03 -35.80 -32.40
CA LEU A 99 11.23 -34.64 -32.78
C LEU A 99 9.72 -34.90 -32.54
N ALA A 100 9.22 -36.09 -32.90
CA ALA A 100 7.82 -36.47 -32.70
C ALA A 100 7.42 -36.67 -31.23
N THR A 101 8.37 -36.92 -30.32
CA THR A 101 8.04 -37.01 -28.88
C THR A 101 7.98 -35.65 -28.20
N GLN A 102 8.72 -34.66 -28.72
CA GLN A 102 8.82 -33.33 -28.13
C GLN A 102 7.86 -32.30 -28.77
N SER A 103 7.33 -32.59 -29.96
CA SER A 103 6.53 -31.64 -30.74
C SER A 103 5.37 -32.35 -31.43
N ASP A 104 4.15 -31.91 -31.12
CA ASP A 104 2.94 -32.44 -31.77
C ASP A 104 2.92 -32.14 -33.28
N TYR A 105 3.51 -31.02 -33.70
CA TYR A 105 3.70 -30.70 -35.12
C TYR A 105 4.50 -31.79 -35.84
N PHE A 106 5.67 -32.17 -35.31
CA PHE A 106 6.48 -33.23 -35.90
C PHE A 106 5.84 -34.61 -35.74
N ARG A 107 5.12 -34.83 -34.63
CA ARG A 107 4.36 -36.06 -34.41
C ARG A 107 3.34 -36.27 -35.51
N VAL A 108 2.52 -35.26 -35.81
CA VAL A 108 1.54 -35.32 -36.90
C VAL A 108 2.25 -35.46 -38.24
N MET A 109 3.29 -34.67 -38.51
CA MET A 109 4.05 -34.73 -39.77
C MET A 109 4.61 -36.13 -40.08
N PHE A 110 5.12 -36.85 -39.07
CA PHE A 110 5.75 -38.16 -39.28
C PHE A 110 4.82 -39.36 -39.09
N THR A 111 3.66 -39.19 -38.48
CA THR A 111 2.75 -40.31 -38.19
C THR A 111 1.40 -40.24 -38.89
N ALA A 112 0.93 -39.04 -39.27
CA ALA A 112 -0.27 -38.90 -40.08
C ALA A 112 0.02 -39.26 -41.55
N ASP A 113 -1.03 -39.30 -42.38
CA ASP A 113 -0.92 -39.57 -43.80
C ASP A 113 -0.47 -38.32 -44.59
N MET A 114 0.65 -37.75 -44.17
CA MET A 114 1.32 -36.62 -44.79
C MET A 114 2.43 -37.09 -45.73
N ARG A 115 2.68 -36.33 -46.80
CA ARG A 115 3.69 -36.68 -47.82
C ARG A 115 5.11 -36.70 -47.23
N GLU A 116 5.34 -35.85 -46.24
CA GLU A 116 6.60 -35.64 -45.51
C GLU A 116 7.03 -36.88 -44.72
N ARG A 117 6.09 -37.76 -44.34
CA ARG A 117 6.38 -39.04 -43.65
C ARG A 117 7.41 -39.87 -44.41
N ASP A 118 7.21 -39.97 -45.72
CA ASP A 118 7.97 -40.84 -46.62
C ASP A 118 9.17 -40.11 -47.25
N GLN A 119 9.50 -38.90 -46.77
CA GLN A 119 10.62 -38.09 -47.24
C GLN A 119 11.80 -38.10 -46.26
N ASP A 120 13.01 -38.11 -46.83
CA ASP A 120 14.27 -37.96 -46.08
C ASP A 120 14.71 -36.49 -45.98
N LYS A 121 14.19 -35.63 -46.86
CA LYS A 121 14.48 -34.19 -46.91
C LYS A 121 13.18 -33.40 -46.95
N ILE A 122 12.96 -32.56 -45.93
CA ILE A 122 11.72 -31.80 -45.75
C ILE A 122 12.04 -30.31 -45.73
N HIS A 123 11.39 -29.54 -46.60
CA HIS A 123 11.53 -28.08 -46.62
C HIS A 123 10.54 -27.42 -45.66
N MET A 124 11.04 -26.76 -44.62
CA MET A 124 10.21 -25.98 -43.70
C MET A 124 10.30 -24.50 -44.08
N LYS A 125 9.17 -23.89 -44.38
CA LYS A 125 9.08 -22.48 -44.80
C LYS A 125 8.58 -21.63 -43.63
N GLY A 126 9.02 -20.37 -43.56
CA GLY A 126 8.56 -19.43 -42.53
C GLY A 126 9.32 -19.52 -41.20
N LEU A 127 10.47 -20.18 -41.17
CA LEU A 127 11.39 -20.27 -40.03
C LEU A 127 12.76 -19.68 -40.40
N THR A 128 13.41 -19.03 -39.44
CA THR A 128 14.83 -18.69 -39.55
C THR A 128 15.68 -19.89 -39.12
N ALA A 129 16.83 -20.09 -39.75
CA ALA A 129 17.74 -21.16 -39.36
C ALA A 129 18.27 -20.99 -37.92
N ALA A 130 18.48 -19.74 -37.48
CA ALA A 130 18.95 -19.45 -36.12
C ALA A 130 17.89 -19.82 -35.06
N GLY A 131 16.65 -19.35 -35.21
CA GLY A 131 15.55 -19.68 -34.29
C GLY A 131 15.30 -21.19 -34.19
N PHE A 132 15.24 -21.89 -35.31
CA PHE A 132 15.08 -23.34 -35.31
C PHE A 132 16.29 -24.06 -34.70
N GLY A 133 17.51 -23.58 -34.93
CA GLY A 133 18.72 -24.16 -34.33
C GLY A 133 18.68 -24.16 -32.81
N HIS A 134 18.19 -23.08 -32.18
CA HIS A 134 17.98 -23.02 -30.73
C HIS A 134 16.91 -23.98 -30.24
N VAL A 135 15.78 -24.08 -30.94
CA VAL A 135 14.68 -25.00 -30.61
C VAL A 135 15.12 -26.46 -30.74
N LEU A 136 15.84 -26.80 -31.81
CA LEU A 136 16.39 -28.14 -32.02
C LEU A 136 17.39 -28.48 -30.92
N ARG A 137 18.28 -27.55 -30.55
CA ARG A 137 19.19 -27.76 -29.43
C ARG A 137 18.42 -27.98 -28.13
N PHE A 138 17.35 -27.25 -27.87
CA PHE A 138 16.51 -27.51 -26.71
C PHE A 138 15.92 -28.93 -26.73
N MET A 139 15.42 -29.42 -27.86
CA MET A 139 14.87 -30.78 -27.98
C MET A 139 15.88 -31.89 -27.64
N TYR A 140 17.19 -31.68 -27.87
CA TYR A 140 18.24 -32.65 -27.54
C TYR A 140 18.90 -32.43 -26.16
N TYR A 141 19.02 -31.18 -25.74
CA TYR A 141 19.82 -30.81 -24.57
C TYR A 141 18.98 -30.44 -23.34
N GLY A 142 17.70 -30.10 -23.52
CA GLY A 142 16.80 -29.66 -22.45
C GLY A 142 17.11 -28.25 -21.91
N SER A 143 17.95 -27.48 -22.62
CA SER A 143 18.40 -26.15 -22.19
C SER A 143 18.11 -25.11 -23.28
N LEU A 144 17.42 -24.03 -22.93
CA LEU A 144 17.14 -22.90 -23.83
C LEU A 144 17.75 -21.61 -23.28
N GLU A 145 18.56 -20.94 -24.07
CA GLU A 145 19.17 -19.65 -23.73
C GLU A 145 18.45 -18.53 -24.48
N LEU A 146 17.94 -17.54 -23.74
CA LEU A 146 17.19 -16.41 -24.28
C LEU A 146 17.93 -15.09 -24.09
N SER A 147 17.76 -14.20 -25.05
CA SER A 147 18.17 -12.79 -24.98
C SER A 147 17.12 -11.93 -25.70
N MET A 148 17.10 -10.62 -25.46
CA MET A 148 16.20 -9.71 -26.18
C MET A 148 16.42 -9.72 -27.70
N ILE A 149 17.59 -10.16 -28.17
CA ILE A 149 17.93 -10.24 -29.60
C ILE A 149 17.40 -11.54 -30.20
N THR A 150 17.44 -12.65 -29.46
CA THR A 150 17.11 -14.00 -29.98
C THR A 150 15.67 -14.42 -29.71
N VAL A 151 14.99 -13.81 -28.72
CA VAL A 151 13.68 -14.24 -28.24
C VAL A 151 12.60 -14.25 -29.33
N GLN A 152 12.60 -13.27 -30.25
CA GLN A 152 11.61 -13.22 -31.33
C GLN A 152 11.72 -14.44 -32.26
N GLU A 153 12.92 -14.76 -32.72
CA GLU A 153 13.14 -15.88 -33.64
C GLU A 153 12.90 -17.24 -32.95
N ILE A 154 13.29 -17.35 -31.66
CA ILE A 154 13.06 -18.56 -30.86
C ILE A 154 11.56 -18.75 -30.60
N LEU A 155 10.84 -17.69 -30.22
CA LEU A 155 9.39 -17.74 -30.00
C LEU A 155 8.66 -18.14 -31.29
N GLN A 156 9.01 -17.53 -32.42
CA GLN A 156 8.47 -17.90 -33.73
C GLN A 156 8.70 -19.38 -34.04
N ALA A 157 9.93 -19.87 -33.84
CA ALA A 157 10.26 -21.27 -34.10
C ALA A 157 9.53 -22.23 -33.17
N ALA A 158 9.49 -21.93 -31.87
CA ALA A 158 8.79 -22.73 -30.86
C ALA A 158 7.29 -22.82 -31.14
N MET A 159 6.66 -21.70 -31.52
CA MET A 159 5.24 -21.69 -31.88
C MET A 159 4.96 -22.45 -33.17
N TYR A 160 5.80 -22.29 -34.19
CA TYR A 160 5.65 -23.01 -35.46
C TYR A 160 5.68 -24.53 -35.25
N VAL A 161 6.62 -25.02 -34.42
CA VAL A 161 6.74 -26.45 -34.12
C VAL A 161 5.91 -26.89 -32.91
N GLN A 162 5.04 -26.02 -32.38
CA GLN A 162 4.13 -26.33 -31.27
C GLN A 162 4.85 -26.88 -30.02
N LEU A 163 5.95 -26.23 -29.62
CA LEU A 163 6.73 -26.59 -28.44
C LEU A 163 6.32 -25.70 -27.25
N THR A 164 5.25 -26.09 -26.55
CA THR A 164 4.58 -25.26 -25.54
C THR A 164 5.50 -24.79 -24.42
N GLU A 165 6.36 -25.66 -23.87
CA GLU A 165 7.28 -25.30 -22.77
C GLU A 165 8.24 -24.17 -23.16
N ALA A 166 8.74 -24.18 -24.40
CA ALA A 166 9.61 -23.12 -24.90
C ALA A 166 8.84 -21.81 -25.13
N VAL A 167 7.57 -21.89 -25.56
CA VAL A 167 6.69 -20.73 -25.72
C VAL A 167 6.41 -20.07 -24.36
N GLU A 168 6.05 -20.86 -23.34
CA GLU A 168 5.81 -20.39 -21.97
C GLU A 168 7.05 -19.72 -21.37
N PHE A 169 8.23 -20.31 -21.57
CA PHE A 169 9.49 -19.74 -21.11
C PHE A 169 9.83 -18.42 -21.84
N CYS A 170 9.60 -18.34 -23.16
CA CYS A 170 9.77 -17.10 -23.92
C CYS A 170 8.83 -15.99 -23.42
N CYS A 171 7.56 -16.32 -23.14
CA CYS A 171 6.58 -15.35 -22.64
C CYS A 171 6.95 -14.86 -21.24
N SER A 172 7.35 -15.78 -20.36
CA SER A 172 7.82 -15.45 -19.01
C SER A 172 9.06 -14.55 -19.05
N PHE A 173 9.99 -14.81 -19.97
CA PHE A 173 11.17 -13.97 -20.18
C PHE A 173 10.81 -12.56 -20.66
N LEU A 174 9.89 -12.43 -21.63
CA LEU A 174 9.43 -11.14 -22.14
C LEU A 174 8.74 -10.31 -21.05
N LEU A 175 7.83 -10.93 -20.29
CA LEU A 175 7.10 -10.26 -19.21
C LEU A 175 8.02 -9.87 -18.04
N ALA A 176 9.00 -10.71 -17.68
CA ALA A 176 9.97 -10.38 -16.63
C ALA A 176 10.93 -9.22 -17.02
N LYS A 177 11.00 -8.87 -18.31
CA LYS A 177 11.85 -7.79 -18.84
C LYS A 177 11.05 -6.63 -19.41
N ILE A 178 9.72 -6.64 -19.26
CA ILE A 178 8.88 -5.56 -19.79
C ILE A 178 9.19 -4.25 -19.05
N CYS A 179 9.33 -3.17 -19.81
CA CYS A 179 9.57 -1.82 -19.33
C CYS A 179 8.90 -0.81 -20.28
N LEU A 180 8.92 0.47 -19.90
CA LEU A 180 8.31 1.54 -20.70
C LEU A 180 8.89 1.59 -22.13
N GLU A 181 10.16 1.24 -22.31
CA GLU A 181 10.86 1.30 -23.59
C GLU A 181 10.55 0.16 -24.55
N ASN A 182 10.27 -1.04 -24.05
CA ASN A 182 10.09 -2.24 -24.89
C ASN A 182 8.65 -2.77 -24.92
N CYS A 183 7.73 -2.19 -24.14
CA CYS A 183 6.35 -2.68 -24.02
C CYS A 183 5.61 -2.79 -25.37
N ALA A 184 5.75 -1.81 -26.26
CA ALA A 184 5.09 -1.82 -27.56
C ALA A 184 5.55 -3.00 -28.43
N GLU A 185 6.84 -3.33 -28.33
CA GLU A 185 7.43 -4.47 -29.04
C GLU A 185 6.99 -5.80 -28.41
N VAL A 186 6.93 -5.90 -27.09
CA VAL A 186 6.40 -7.08 -26.39
C VAL A 186 4.93 -7.31 -26.78
N MET A 187 4.10 -6.26 -26.78
CA MET A 187 2.71 -6.33 -27.23
C MET A 187 2.60 -6.83 -28.66
N ARG A 188 3.41 -6.26 -29.57
CA ARG A 188 3.46 -6.66 -30.98
C ARG A 188 3.80 -8.14 -31.12
N LEU A 189 4.84 -8.61 -30.44
CA LEU A 189 5.25 -10.02 -30.50
C LEU A 189 4.14 -10.95 -30.01
N LEU A 190 3.51 -10.65 -28.87
CA LEU A 190 2.45 -11.49 -28.32
C LEU A 190 1.19 -11.53 -29.21
N GLU A 191 0.86 -10.41 -29.87
CA GLU A 191 -0.28 -10.29 -30.77
C GLU A 191 -0.01 -10.95 -32.15
N ASP A 192 1.15 -10.66 -32.76
CA ASP A 192 1.55 -11.20 -34.07
C ASP A 192 1.63 -12.73 -34.05
N PHE A 193 2.09 -13.31 -32.94
CA PHE A 193 2.13 -14.75 -32.79
C PHE A 193 0.86 -15.35 -32.19
N SER A 194 -0.15 -14.54 -31.83
CA SER A 194 -1.40 -15.00 -31.22
C SER A 194 -1.15 -15.95 -30.04
N VAL A 195 -0.28 -15.52 -29.11
CA VAL A 195 0.12 -16.32 -27.95
C VAL A 195 -1.09 -16.60 -27.06
N GLY A 196 -1.47 -17.88 -26.98
CA GLY A 196 -2.59 -18.38 -26.17
C GLY A 196 -2.20 -18.95 -24.81
N VAL A 197 -1.10 -18.46 -24.21
CA VAL A 197 -0.62 -18.93 -22.89
C VAL A 197 -1.45 -18.26 -21.78
N GLU A 198 -1.96 -19.08 -20.86
CA GLU A 198 -2.78 -18.62 -19.73
C GLU A 198 -2.02 -17.62 -18.85
N GLY A 199 -2.69 -16.54 -18.42
CA GLY A 199 -2.12 -15.50 -17.56
C GLY A 199 -1.16 -14.50 -18.22
N VAL A 200 -0.69 -14.73 -19.46
CA VAL A 200 0.23 -13.80 -20.14
C VAL A 200 -0.42 -12.45 -20.44
N GLN A 201 -1.66 -12.47 -20.95
CA GLN A 201 -2.40 -11.22 -21.23
C GLN A 201 -2.73 -10.47 -19.94
N GLU A 202 -3.07 -11.16 -18.86
CA GLU A 202 -3.37 -10.54 -17.56
C GLU A 202 -2.15 -9.82 -16.97
N GLN A 203 -0.96 -10.44 -17.04
CA GLN A 203 0.29 -9.83 -16.57
C GLN A 203 0.70 -8.63 -17.43
N LEU A 204 0.52 -8.73 -18.76
CA LEU A 204 0.75 -7.61 -19.67
C LEU A 204 -0.21 -6.46 -19.35
N ASP A 205 -1.50 -6.72 -19.27
CA ASP A 205 -2.52 -5.70 -18.99
C ASP A 205 -2.30 -5.06 -17.62
N ALA A 206 -1.88 -5.81 -16.60
CA ALA A 206 -1.52 -5.25 -15.30
C ALA A 206 -0.38 -4.22 -15.41
N PHE A 207 0.70 -4.56 -16.13
CA PHE A 207 1.80 -3.62 -16.38
C PHE A 207 1.34 -2.38 -17.16
N LEU A 208 0.48 -2.57 -18.18
CA LEU A 208 -0.02 -1.48 -19.01
C LEU A 208 -0.95 -0.54 -18.23
N LEU A 209 -1.83 -1.09 -17.40
CA LEU A 209 -2.74 -0.32 -16.55
C LEU A 209 -1.96 0.45 -15.48
N GLU A 210 -0.93 -0.15 -14.88
CA GLU A 210 -0.06 0.51 -13.89
C GLU A 210 0.74 1.68 -14.50
N ASN A 211 1.11 1.59 -15.78
CA ASN A 211 1.96 2.56 -16.48
C ASN A 211 1.21 3.36 -17.57
N PHE A 212 -0.12 3.40 -17.50
CA PHE A 212 -0.96 3.86 -18.62
C PHE A 212 -0.64 5.27 -19.10
N VAL A 213 -0.62 6.27 -18.22
CA VAL A 213 -0.36 7.67 -18.61
C VAL A 213 1.05 7.87 -19.21
N PRO A 214 2.15 7.39 -18.58
CA PRO A 214 3.48 7.42 -19.20
C PRO A 214 3.55 6.77 -20.58
N LEU A 215 2.88 5.63 -20.77
CA LEU A 215 2.85 4.92 -22.05
C LEU A 215 2.12 5.70 -23.14
N MET A 216 1.01 6.38 -22.77
CA MET A 216 0.23 7.20 -23.70
C MET A 216 0.96 8.46 -24.19
N ALA A 217 2.08 8.84 -23.56
CA ALA A 217 2.97 9.87 -24.06
C ALA A 217 3.90 9.39 -25.19
N ARG A 218 3.99 8.07 -25.44
CA ARG A 218 4.96 7.50 -26.38
C ARG A 218 4.35 7.21 -27.77
N PRO A 219 4.91 7.76 -28.86
CA PRO A 219 4.37 7.56 -30.21
C PRO A 219 4.37 6.10 -30.71
N ASP A 220 5.34 5.29 -30.28
CA ASP A 220 5.42 3.87 -30.63
C ASP A 220 4.23 3.10 -30.03
N PHE A 221 3.98 3.27 -28.72
CA PHE A 221 2.84 2.68 -28.03
C PHE A 221 1.50 3.12 -28.63
N LEU A 222 1.33 4.42 -28.90
CA LEU A 222 0.12 4.96 -29.52
C LEU A 222 -0.18 4.37 -30.90
N SER A 223 0.83 3.86 -31.60
CA SER A 223 0.66 3.22 -32.91
C SER A 223 0.05 1.82 -32.81
N TYR A 224 0.33 1.09 -31.72
CA TYR A 224 -0.16 -0.28 -31.50
C TYR A 224 -1.45 -0.35 -30.68
N LEU A 225 -1.76 0.66 -29.86
CA LEU A 225 -2.96 0.64 -29.05
C LEU A 225 -4.24 0.77 -29.90
N SER A 226 -5.04 -0.30 -29.94
CA SER A 226 -6.33 -0.35 -30.63
C SER A 226 -7.42 0.44 -29.90
N LEU A 227 -8.51 0.75 -30.60
CA LEU A 227 -9.68 1.42 -30.01
C LEU A 227 -10.31 0.55 -28.92
N GLU A 228 -10.42 -0.75 -29.17
CA GLU A 228 -11.05 -1.72 -28.28
C GLU A 228 -10.25 -1.85 -26.97
N LYS A 229 -8.91 -1.97 -27.06
CA LYS A 229 -8.03 -2.01 -25.88
C LYS A 229 -8.08 -0.69 -25.10
N LEU A 230 -8.03 0.45 -25.79
CA LEU A 230 -8.14 1.77 -25.13
C LEU A 230 -9.46 1.90 -24.35
N MET A 231 -10.59 1.55 -24.96
CA MET A 231 -11.89 1.62 -24.30
C MET A 231 -11.98 0.66 -23.11
N ALA A 232 -11.43 -0.56 -23.24
CA ALA A 232 -11.38 -1.53 -22.15
C ALA A 232 -10.55 -1.02 -20.96
N TYR A 233 -9.37 -0.46 -21.22
CA TYR A 233 -8.53 0.12 -20.16
C TYR A 233 -9.20 1.32 -19.49
N LEU A 234 -9.80 2.24 -20.25
CA LEU A 234 -10.53 3.38 -19.70
C LEU A 234 -11.77 2.96 -18.90
N ASP A 235 -12.36 1.80 -19.17
CA ASP A 235 -13.47 1.28 -18.35
C ASP A 235 -13.00 0.75 -16.99
N SER A 236 -11.75 0.27 -16.93
CA SER A 236 -11.16 -0.42 -15.79
C SER A 236 -10.98 0.48 -14.56
N ASP A 237 -11.41 -0.02 -13.39
CA ASP A 237 -11.17 0.60 -12.10
C ASP A 237 -9.69 0.53 -11.64
N GLN A 238 -8.83 -0.23 -12.35
CA GLN A 238 -7.39 -0.34 -12.08
C GLN A 238 -6.60 0.92 -12.48
N LEU A 239 -7.18 1.84 -13.24
CA LEU A 239 -6.59 3.16 -13.50
C LEU A 239 -6.76 4.12 -12.31
N SER A 240 -6.98 3.61 -11.09
CA SER A 240 -7.19 4.39 -9.86
C SER A 240 -6.04 5.31 -9.50
N ARG A 241 -4.84 5.02 -10.00
CA ARG A 241 -3.61 5.81 -9.79
C ARG A 241 -3.56 7.10 -10.61
N PHE A 242 -4.40 7.25 -11.61
CA PHE A 242 -4.37 8.43 -12.49
C PHE A 242 -5.61 9.30 -12.28
N PRO A 243 -5.43 10.61 -12.02
CA PRO A 243 -6.53 11.56 -12.08
C PRO A 243 -7.22 11.53 -13.45
N GLU A 244 -8.54 11.65 -13.49
CA GLU A 244 -9.31 11.59 -14.75
C GLU A 244 -8.87 12.63 -15.78
N ILE A 245 -8.34 13.78 -15.33
CA ILE A 245 -7.80 14.79 -16.24
C ILE A 245 -6.59 14.26 -17.04
N GLU A 246 -5.72 13.48 -16.42
CA GLU A 246 -4.57 12.87 -17.10
C GLU A 246 -5.02 11.80 -18.09
N LEU A 247 -6.03 11.01 -17.73
CA LEU A 247 -6.65 10.03 -18.64
C LEU A 247 -7.27 10.73 -19.86
N TYR A 248 -7.92 11.88 -19.68
CA TYR A 248 -8.43 12.66 -20.80
C TYR A 248 -7.31 13.22 -21.67
N GLU A 249 -6.23 13.76 -21.09
CA GLU A 249 -5.07 14.24 -21.85
C GLU A 249 -4.37 13.10 -22.62
N ALA A 250 -4.26 11.91 -22.02
CA ALA A 250 -3.79 10.70 -22.68
C ALA A 250 -4.68 10.31 -23.88
N VAL A 251 -6.00 10.32 -23.70
CA VAL A 251 -6.95 10.08 -24.81
C VAL A 251 -6.76 11.10 -25.93
N GLN A 252 -6.54 12.37 -25.60
CA GLN A 252 -6.26 13.38 -26.61
C GLN A 252 -4.95 13.09 -27.37
N ALA A 253 -3.89 12.63 -26.69
CA ALA A 253 -2.64 12.23 -27.34
C ALA A 253 -2.90 11.10 -28.36
N TRP A 254 -3.66 10.08 -27.99
CA TRP A 254 -4.03 8.99 -28.89
C TRP A 254 -4.89 9.43 -30.09
N LEU A 255 -5.84 10.36 -29.87
CA LEU A 255 -6.66 10.93 -30.95
C LEU A 255 -5.84 11.83 -31.89
N ARG A 256 -4.85 12.57 -31.38
CA ARG A 256 -3.97 13.44 -32.18
C ARG A 256 -2.95 12.65 -33.00
N HIS A 257 -2.58 11.46 -32.54
CA HIS A 257 -1.61 10.60 -33.22
C HIS A 257 -2.04 10.18 -34.64
N ASP A 258 -3.34 9.90 -34.85
CA ASP A 258 -3.90 9.63 -36.18
C ASP A 258 -5.23 10.36 -36.37
N ARG A 259 -5.29 11.24 -37.37
CA ARG A 259 -6.50 12.03 -37.71
C ARG A 259 -7.72 11.16 -38.01
N ARG A 260 -7.54 9.91 -38.48
CA ARG A 260 -8.67 8.98 -38.71
C ARG A 260 -9.37 8.61 -37.40
N ARG A 261 -8.67 8.68 -36.26
CA ARG A 261 -9.21 8.35 -34.94
C ARG A 261 -10.19 9.39 -34.40
N TRP A 262 -10.22 10.59 -34.97
CA TRP A 262 -11.16 11.64 -34.56
C TRP A 262 -12.64 11.22 -34.69
N ARG A 263 -12.95 10.29 -35.60
CA ARG A 263 -14.30 9.71 -35.71
C ARG A 263 -14.71 8.88 -34.50
N HIS A 264 -13.74 8.45 -33.68
CA HIS A 264 -13.95 7.63 -32.49
C HIS A 264 -14.03 8.46 -31.21
N THR A 265 -13.89 9.79 -31.28
CA THR A 265 -13.96 10.67 -30.09
C THR A 265 -15.22 10.42 -29.27
N ASP A 266 -16.40 10.34 -29.91
CA ASP A 266 -17.67 10.14 -29.21
C ASP A 266 -17.74 8.79 -28.47
N ALA A 267 -17.05 7.75 -28.96
CA ALA A 267 -17.02 6.44 -28.31
C ALA A 267 -16.07 6.44 -27.11
N VAL A 268 -14.85 6.96 -27.28
CA VAL A 268 -13.81 6.91 -26.24
C VAL A 268 -14.16 7.80 -25.04
N VAL A 269 -14.78 8.96 -25.25
CA VAL A 269 -15.09 9.90 -24.15
C VAL A 269 -16.13 9.34 -23.17
N GLN A 270 -16.98 8.38 -23.59
CA GLN A 270 -17.97 7.75 -22.71
C GLN A 270 -17.34 6.78 -21.67
N ASN A 271 -16.06 6.46 -21.82
CA ASN A 271 -15.31 5.66 -20.85
C ASN A 271 -14.57 6.53 -19.82
N LEU A 272 -14.55 7.85 -19.99
CA LEU A 272 -13.99 8.79 -19.03
C LEU A 272 -15.03 9.21 -17.99
N ARG A 273 -14.56 9.55 -16.78
CA ARG A 273 -15.41 9.85 -15.63
C ARG A 273 -15.31 11.33 -15.25
N PHE A 274 -15.92 12.18 -16.08
CA PHE A 274 -15.82 13.64 -15.97
C PHE A 274 -16.27 14.18 -14.60
N SER A 275 -17.19 13.51 -13.90
CA SER A 275 -17.60 13.91 -12.55
C SER A 275 -16.55 13.66 -11.46
N LEU A 276 -15.44 12.98 -11.77
CA LEU A 276 -14.26 12.87 -10.89
C LEU A 276 -13.18 13.93 -11.16
N MET A 277 -13.34 14.74 -12.22
CA MET A 277 -12.47 15.89 -12.47
C MET A 277 -12.86 17.08 -11.55
N THR A 278 -11.98 18.07 -11.44
CA THR A 278 -12.37 19.36 -10.83
C THR A 278 -13.09 20.24 -11.87
N PRO A 279 -14.00 21.14 -11.44
CA PRO A 279 -14.60 22.12 -12.35
C PRO A 279 -13.54 22.95 -13.10
N ALA A 280 -12.46 23.34 -12.42
CA ALA A 280 -11.35 24.07 -13.03
C ALA A 280 -10.72 23.30 -14.20
N ASN A 281 -10.41 22.01 -14.02
CA ASN A 281 -9.87 21.16 -15.08
C ASN A 281 -10.82 21.08 -16.29
N ILE A 282 -12.13 20.96 -16.06
CA ILE A 282 -13.11 20.95 -17.16
C ILE A 282 -13.08 22.25 -17.95
N PHE A 283 -13.05 23.41 -17.28
CA PHE A 283 -13.04 24.70 -17.97
C PHE A 283 -11.73 24.97 -18.70
N GLU A 284 -10.60 24.69 -18.06
CA GLU A 284 -9.27 25.06 -18.56
C GLU A 284 -8.73 24.08 -19.62
N LYS A 285 -9.07 22.79 -19.51
CA LYS A 285 -8.49 21.73 -20.35
C LYS A 285 -9.50 21.05 -21.26
N VAL A 286 -10.70 20.75 -20.77
CA VAL A 286 -11.71 20.01 -21.56
C VAL A 286 -12.40 20.94 -22.55
N LYS A 287 -12.99 22.05 -22.08
CA LYS A 287 -13.74 22.99 -22.92
C LYS A 287 -12.89 23.75 -23.93
N THR A 288 -11.60 23.91 -23.66
CA THR A 288 -10.64 24.58 -24.56
C THR A 288 -10.15 23.68 -25.69
N SER A 289 -10.34 22.37 -25.58
CA SER A 289 -9.92 21.39 -26.57
C SER A 289 -10.63 21.53 -27.91
N GLU A 290 -9.92 21.23 -28.99
CA GLU A 290 -10.50 21.08 -30.32
C GLU A 290 -11.60 20.02 -30.36
N PHE A 291 -11.48 18.94 -29.59
CA PHE A 291 -12.45 17.83 -29.58
C PHE A 291 -13.80 18.25 -29.00
N TYR A 292 -13.81 19.18 -28.04
CA TYR A 292 -15.04 19.71 -27.43
C TYR A 292 -15.92 20.47 -28.44
N ARG A 293 -15.30 21.16 -29.41
CA ARG A 293 -16.03 21.90 -30.45
C ARG A 293 -16.76 20.97 -31.41
N TYR A 294 -16.16 19.83 -31.73
CA TYR A 294 -16.69 18.90 -32.73
C TYR A 294 -17.58 17.80 -32.13
N SER A 295 -17.20 17.24 -30.99
CA SER A 295 -17.93 16.13 -30.37
C SER A 295 -19.21 16.64 -29.69
N ARG A 296 -20.35 16.07 -30.08
CA ARG A 296 -21.61 16.31 -29.37
C ARG A 296 -21.64 15.52 -28.05
N GLN A 297 -21.11 14.29 -28.06
CA GLN A 297 -21.12 13.45 -26.87
C GLN A 297 -20.27 14.05 -25.75
N LEU A 298 -19.05 14.53 -26.05
CA LEU A 298 -18.19 15.18 -25.06
C LEU A 298 -18.86 16.40 -24.41
N ARG A 299 -19.65 17.17 -25.16
CA ARG A 299 -20.43 18.29 -24.60
C ARG A 299 -21.50 17.80 -23.63
N LEU A 300 -22.21 16.73 -23.97
CA LEU A 300 -23.22 16.12 -23.09
C LEU A 300 -22.59 15.61 -21.79
N GLU A 301 -21.47 14.90 -21.86
CA GLU A 301 -20.75 14.40 -20.67
C GLU A 301 -20.28 15.55 -19.76
N VAL A 302 -19.74 16.61 -20.36
CA VAL A 302 -19.32 17.83 -19.63
C VAL A 302 -20.50 18.54 -18.99
N ASP A 303 -21.62 18.69 -19.70
CA ASP A 303 -22.81 19.34 -19.16
C ASP A 303 -23.41 18.54 -17.99
N GLN A 304 -23.42 17.21 -18.08
CA GLN A 304 -23.82 16.33 -16.98
C GLN A 304 -22.88 16.46 -15.77
N ALA A 305 -21.57 16.45 -15.98
CA ALA A 305 -20.60 16.64 -14.91
C ALA A 305 -20.76 18.01 -14.23
N LEU A 306 -20.97 19.08 -15.01
CA LEU A 306 -21.22 20.41 -14.47
C LEU A 306 -22.52 20.47 -13.68
N SER A 307 -23.61 19.87 -14.16
CA SER A 307 -24.86 19.77 -13.40
C SER A 307 -24.63 19.07 -12.05
N TYR A 308 -23.90 17.95 -12.08
CA TYR A 308 -23.53 17.19 -10.89
C TYR A 308 -22.72 18.01 -9.87
N PHE A 309 -21.81 18.89 -10.32
CA PHE A 309 -21.08 19.79 -9.42
C PHE A 309 -21.95 20.90 -8.82
N HIS A 310 -22.98 21.36 -9.52
CA HIS A 310 -23.91 22.37 -8.99
C HIS A 310 -24.90 21.77 -7.99
N GLN A 311 -25.33 20.53 -8.20
CA GLN A 311 -26.29 19.81 -7.34
C GLN A 311 -25.59 19.13 -6.16
N VAL A 312 -24.84 19.90 -5.36
CA VAL A 312 -23.96 19.39 -4.30
C VAL A 312 -24.67 18.44 -3.34
N ASN A 313 -25.91 18.75 -2.94
CA ASN A 313 -26.70 17.94 -2.00
C ASN A 313 -27.21 16.63 -2.60
N GLU A 314 -27.50 16.60 -3.89
CA GLU A 314 -28.00 15.39 -4.58
C GLU A 314 -26.89 14.41 -4.95
N GLN A 315 -25.63 14.84 -4.88
CA GLN A 315 -24.47 14.01 -5.24
C GLN A 315 -24.44 12.61 -4.58
N PRO A 316 -24.78 12.45 -3.28
CA PRO A 316 -24.81 11.12 -2.65
C PRO A 316 -25.92 10.21 -3.18
N LEU A 317 -26.91 10.75 -3.89
CA LEU A 317 -28.03 9.97 -4.46
C LEU A 317 -27.89 9.76 -5.96
N ALA A 318 -27.04 10.56 -6.63
CA ALA A 318 -26.73 10.39 -8.02
C ALA A 318 -25.77 9.21 -8.21
N GLU A 319 -26.20 8.17 -8.91
CA GLU A 319 -25.33 7.04 -9.28
C GLU A 319 -25.23 6.95 -10.81
N THR A 320 -24.07 7.30 -11.33
CA THR A 320 -23.78 7.22 -12.77
C THR A 320 -22.40 6.61 -12.98
N LYS A 321 -22.11 6.13 -14.19
CA LYS A 321 -20.75 5.68 -14.52
C LYS A 321 -19.71 6.79 -14.32
N SER A 322 -20.09 8.04 -14.61
CA SER A 322 -19.19 9.19 -14.58
C SER A 322 -18.78 9.64 -13.18
N ASN A 323 -19.57 9.35 -12.14
CA ASN A 323 -19.28 9.75 -10.76
C ASN A 323 -18.82 8.61 -9.85
N ARG A 324 -18.77 7.37 -10.37
CA ARG A 324 -18.23 6.21 -9.66
C ARG A 324 -16.71 6.29 -9.56
N ILE A 325 -16.19 6.27 -8.35
CA ILE A 325 -14.74 6.33 -8.06
C ILE A 325 -14.00 5.17 -8.73
N ARG A 326 -12.84 5.44 -9.33
CA ARG A 326 -11.90 4.39 -9.75
C ARG A 326 -11.25 3.79 -8.53
N SER A 327 -11.73 2.61 -8.16
CA SER A 327 -11.24 1.89 -6.99
C SER A 327 -11.58 0.42 -7.13
N VAL A 328 -10.55 -0.44 -7.19
CA VAL A 328 -10.73 -1.89 -7.33
C VAL A 328 -11.34 -2.49 -6.06
N ARG A 329 -11.02 -1.94 -4.89
CA ARG A 329 -11.46 -2.45 -3.58
C ARG A 329 -11.71 -1.32 -2.58
N PRO A 330 -12.72 -1.45 -1.71
CA PRO A 330 -12.90 -0.52 -0.61
C PRO A 330 -11.80 -0.69 0.45
N GLN A 331 -11.55 0.36 1.21
CA GLN A 331 -10.64 0.40 2.35
C GLN A 331 -11.44 0.58 3.64
N THR A 332 -10.97 -0.03 4.73
CA THR A 332 -11.56 0.19 6.05
C THR A 332 -11.08 1.53 6.58
N ALA A 333 -12.01 2.46 6.76
CA ALA A 333 -11.79 3.80 7.25
C ALA A 333 -12.34 3.95 8.67
N VAL A 334 -11.49 4.40 9.59
CA VAL A 334 -11.82 4.74 10.97
C VAL A 334 -11.95 6.25 11.06
N PHE A 335 -13.18 6.72 11.23
CA PHE A 335 -13.51 8.10 11.46
C PHE A 335 -13.53 8.37 12.95
N ARG A 336 -12.47 9.03 13.42
CA ARG A 336 -12.33 9.55 14.79
C ARG A 336 -12.45 8.48 15.88
N GLY A 337 -12.00 8.85 17.07
CA GLY A 337 -12.04 8.03 18.28
C GLY A 337 -11.37 8.80 19.40
N MET A 338 -11.65 8.44 20.64
CA MET A 338 -11.01 9.08 21.80
C MET A 338 -9.71 8.39 22.15
N ILE A 339 -8.66 9.19 22.31
CA ILE A 339 -7.40 8.77 22.95
C ILE A 339 -7.57 9.02 24.45
N GLY A 340 -7.85 7.95 25.20
CA GLY A 340 -8.19 8.05 26.62
C GLY A 340 -9.51 8.79 26.84
N HIS A 341 -9.56 9.70 27.83
CA HIS A 341 -10.77 10.45 28.20
C HIS A 341 -10.79 11.92 27.71
N SER A 342 -9.78 12.38 26.98
CA SER A 342 -9.53 13.84 26.84
C SER A 342 -9.23 14.34 25.44
N MET A 343 -8.83 13.47 24.49
CA MET A 343 -8.42 13.93 23.16
C MET A 343 -9.16 13.19 22.05
N VAL A 344 -9.85 13.94 21.21
CA VAL A 344 -10.47 13.43 19.98
C VAL A 344 -9.37 13.27 18.93
N ASN A 345 -9.25 12.08 18.33
CA ASN A 345 -8.40 11.88 17.16
C ASN A 345 -8.91 12.75 16.01
N SER A 346 -8.09 13.68 15.54
CA SER A 346 -8.39 14.58 14.43
C SER A 346 -8.21 13.93 13.07
N LYS A 347 -7.65 12.72 12.99
CA LYS A 347 -7.31 12.02 11.75
C LYS A 347 -8.32 10.94 11.39
N ILE A 348 -8.38 10.61 10.10
CA ILE A 348 -9.04 9.41 9.56
C ILE A 348 -7.96 8.32 9.44
N LEU A 349 -8.13 7.18 10.08
CA LEU A 349 -7.18 6.06 9.93
C LEU A 349 -7.69 5.14 8.83
N LEU A 350 -6.87 4.85 7.83
CA LEU A 350 -7.20 3.93 6.74
C LEU A 350 -6.35 2.67 6.84
N LEU A 351 -6.98 1.51 6.84
CA LEU A 351 -6.29 0.23 6.70
C LEU A 351 -6.17 -0.10 5.21
N HIS A 352 -5.01 0.19 4.64
CA HIS A 352 -4.66 -0.02 3.23
C HIS A 352 -3.98 -1.38 2.99
N ARG A 353 -3.95 -1.90 1.76
CA ARG A 353 -3.20 -3.12 1.41
C ARG A 353 -1.76 -2.79 0.99
N PRO A 354 -0.72 -3.53 1.46
CA PRO A 354 -0.75 -4.81 2.16
C PRO A 354 -0.82 -4.69 3.70
N LYS A 355 -2.01 -4.47 4.25
CA LYS A 355 -2.33 -4.34 5.67
C LYS A 355 -1.40 -3.34 6.37
N VAL A 356 -1.45 -2.08 5.92
CA VAL A 356 -0.70 -0.95 6.47
C VAL A 356 -1.69 0.15 6.86
N TRP A 357 -1.41 0.85 7.96
CA TRP A 357 -2.24 1.96 8.42
C TRP A 357 -1.76 3.29 7.86
N TRP A 358 -2.66 4.02 7.22
CA TRP A 358 -2.44 5.37 6.72
C TRP A 358 -3.28 6.35 7.54
N GLU A 359 -2.85 7.60 7.63
CA GLU A 359 -3.58 8.64 8.36
C GLU A 359 -3.92 9.80 7.41
N LEU A 360 -5.19 10.21 7.38
CA LEU A 360 -5.64 11.38 6.63
C LEU A 360 -6.06 12.49 7.57
N GLU A 361 -5.97 13.73 7.11
CA GLU A 361 -6.56 14.88 7.82
C GLU A 361 -8.08 14.73 7.90
N GLY A 362 -8.60 14.73 9.11
CA GLY A 362 -10.03 14.76 9.38
C GLY A 362 -10.55 16.20 9.54
N PRO A 363 -11.82 16.37 9.95
CA PRO A 363 -12.38 17.70 10.13
C PRO A 363 -11.63 18.43 11.27
N GLN A 364 -11.39 19.73 11.12
CA GLN A 364 -10.76 20.56 12.16
C GLN A 364 -11.81 21.01 13.20
N VAL A 365 -12.40 20.05 13.92
CA VAL A 365 -13.48 20.30 14.90
C VAL A 365 -13.35 19.33 16.08
N PRO A 366 -13.50 19.74 17.35
CA PRO A 366 -13.43 18.84 18.52
C PRO A 366 -14.74 18.06 18.75
N LEU A 367 -15.31 17.50 17.67
CA LEU A 367 -16.50 16.66 17.72
C LEU A 367 -16.12 15.20 18.07
N ARG A 368 -16.74 14.61 19.07
CA ARG A 368 -16.81 13.16 19.28
C ARG A 368 -18.09 12.68 18.61
N PRO A 369 -18.11 12.37 17.31
CA PRO A 369 -19.31 11.87 16.66
C PRO A 369 -19.62 10.46 17.16
N ASP A 370 -20.82 10.25 17.68
CA ASP A 370 -21.27 8.92 18.11
C ASP A 370 -21.88 8.11 16.95
N CYS A 371 -22.16 8.76 15.82
CA CYS A 371 -22.91 8.19 14.71
C CYS A 371 -22.29 8.51 13.35
N LEU A 372 -22.27 7.49 12.50
CA LEU A 372 -21.83 7.54 11.11
C LEU A 372 -22.89 6.95 10.20
N ALA A 373 -23.18 7.64 9.10
CA ALA A 373 -24.05 7.15 8.03
C ALA A 373 -23.30 7.19 6.69
N ILE A 374 -23.57 6.20 5.82
CA ILE A 374 -22.94 6.11 4.49
C ILE A 374 -24.04 6.18 3.44
N VAL A 375 -23.86 7.05 2.44
CA VAL A 375 -24.75 7.17 1.28
C VAL A 375 -23.88 7.22 0.03
N ASN A 376 -23.91 6.16 -0.79
CA ASN A 376 -23.10 5.99 -2.01
C ASN A 376 -21.66 6.51 -1.87
N ASN A 377 -20.93 5.97 -0.89
CA ASN A 377 -19.53 6.28 -0.61
C ASN A 377 -19.24 7.69 -0.03
N PHE A 378 -20.27 8.49 0.24
CA PHE A 378 -20.15 9.67 1.11
C PHE A 378 -20.41 9.29 2.55
N THR A 379 -19.65 9.86 3.46
CA THR A 379 -19.80 9.63 4.90
C THR A 379 -20.43 10.85 5.56
N PHE A 380 -21.46 10.65 6.37
CA PHE A 380 -22.06 11.67 7.22
C PHE A 380 -21.70 11.38 8.67
N LEU A 381 -21.09 12.35 9.34
CA LEU A 381 -20.86 12.35 10.78
C LEU A 381 -21.94 13.20 11.44
N LEU A 382 -22.67 12.61 12.39
CA LEU A 382 -23.85 13.21 12.98
C LEU A 382 -23.71 13.32 14.49
N GLY A 383 -23.96 14.53 15.01
CA GLY A 383 -24.07 14.81 16.44
C GLY A 383 -22.88 14.33 17.27
N GLY A 384 -23.18 13.77 18.45
CA GLY A 384 -22.20 13.32 19.42
C GLY A 384 -21.89 14.41 20.44
N GLU A 385 -20.66 14.48 20.94
CA GLU A 385 -20.27 15.46 21.95
C GLU A 385 -19.25 16.46 21.40
N GLU A 386 -19.31 17.72 21.82
CA GLU A 386 -18.32 18.74 21.49
C GLU A 386 -17.82 19.44 22.74
N LEU A 387 -16.52 19.77 22.75
CA LEU A 387 -15.93 20.53 23.84
C LEU A 387 -16.42 21.98 23.80
N GLY A 388 -17.16 22.38 24.82
CA GLY A 388 -17.68 23.73 24.99
C GLY A 388 -16.61 24.72 25.47
N PRO A 389 -16.91 26.04 25.44
CA PRO A 389 -16.02 27.08 25.97
C PRO A 389 -15.74 26.96 27.47
N ASP A 390 -16.60 26.25 28.19
CA ASP A 390 -16.48 25.92 29.61
C ASP A 390 -15.50 24.76 29.88
N GLY A 391 -14.99 24.12 28.83
CA GLY A 391 -14.11 22.96 28.93
C GLY A 391 -14.85 21.64 29.19
N GLU A 392 -16.18 21.63 29.10
CA GLU A 392 -17.02 20.45 29.29
C GLU A 392 -17.56 19.94 27.95
N PHE A 393 -17.89 18.64 27.89
CA PHE A 393 -18.49 18.04 26.70
C PHE A 393 -20.00 18.24 26.68
N HIS A 394 -20.53 18.76 25.56
CA HIS A 394 -21.95 19.00 25.34
C HIS A 394 -22.45 18.25 24.12
N ALA A 395 -23.68 17.77 24.14
CA ALA A 395 -24.29 17.14 22.97
C ALA A 395 -24.35 18.13 21.80
N SER A 396 -24.07 17.63 20.60
CA SER A 396 -23.99 18.43 19.37
C SER A 396 -25.14 18.08 18.41
N SER A 397 -25.63 19.07 17.68
CA SER A 397 -26.59 18.88 16.59
C SER A 397 -25.93 18.90 15.20
N LYS A 398 -24.62 19.12 15.15
CA LYS A 398 -23.88 19.40 13.91
C LYS A 398 -23.77 18.16 13.03
N VAL A 399 -23.81 18.37 11.72
CA VAL A 399 -23.72 17.30 10.72
C VAL A 399 -22.65 17.65 9.68
N TYR A 400 -21.73 16.72 9.43
CA TYR A 400 -20.67 16.91 8.44
C TYR A 400 -20.68 15.79 7.42
N ARG A 401 -20.56 16.16 6.14
CA ARG A 401 -20.42 15.21 5.04
C ARG A 401 -18.98 15.19 4.55
N TYR A 402 -18.44 13.98 4.35
CA TYR A 402 -17.13 13.72 3.80
C TYR A 402 -17.23 13.17 2.39
N ASP A 403 -16.38 13.67 1.50
CA ASP A 403 -16.19 13.17 0.16
C ASP A 403 -14.76 12.60 -0.01
N PRO A 404 -14.61 11.27 -0.17
CA PRO A 404 -13.31 10.62 -0.30
C PRO A 404 -12.60 10.89 -1.63
N ARG A 405 -13.27 11.48 -2.63
CA ARG A 405 -12.67 11.75 -3.95
C ARG A 405 -11.66 12.88 -3.94
N GLN A 406 -11.84 13.81 -3.01
CA GLN A 406 -11.04 15.03 -2.88
C GLN A 406 -10.57 15.25 -1.43
N ASN A 407 -10.81 14.27 -0.55
CA ASN A 407 -10.60 14.40 0.88
C ASN A 407 -11.21 15.71 1.45
N SER A 408 -12.48 15.98 1.13
CA SER A 408 -13.12 17.25 1.47
C SER A 408 -14.31 17.08 2.40
N TRP A 409 -14.57 18.10 3.23
CA TRP A 409 -15.64 18.13 4.21
C TRP A 409 -16.61 19.27 3.91
N LEU A 410 -17.90 18.98 4.03
CA LEU A 410 -18.99 19.93 3.89
C LEU A 410 -19.84 19.96 5.15
N ARG A 411 -20.20 21.15 5.64
CA ARG A 411 -21.14 21.31 6.75
C ARG A 411 -22.57 21.26 6.21
N MET A 412 -23.40 20.41 6.80
CA MET A 412 -24.81 20.24 6.46
C MET A 412 -25.72 20.90 7.51
N ALA A 413 -27.03 20.89 7.28
CA ALA A 413 -28.00 21.39 8.24
C ALA A 413 -27.95 20.65 9.58
N ASP A 414 -28.08 21.41 10.66
CA ASP A 414 -28.04 20.92 12.02
C ASP A 414 -29.36 20.23 12.39
N MET A 415 -29.28 19.16 13.19
CA MET A 415 -30.44 18.53 13.80
C MET A 415 -31.20 19.54 14.68
N SER A 416 -32.51 19.34 14.83
CA SER A 416 -33.34 20.21 15.68
C SER A 416 -33.00 20.04 17.16
N VAL A 417 -32.63 18.81 17.55
CA VAL A 417 -32.21 18.47 18.91
C VAL A 417 -30.73 18.06 18.91
N PRO A 418 -29.88 18.65 19.77
CA PRO A 418 -28.52 18.15 19.99
C PRO A 418 -28.55 16.80 20.71
N ARG A 419 -27.79 15.81 20.22
CA ARG A 419 -27.85 14.42 20.70
C ARG A 419 -26.46 13.79 20.75
N SER A 420 -26.18 13.07 21.84
CA SER A 420 -25.13 12.07 21.94
C SER A 420 -25.73 10.69 22.21
N GLU A 421 -24.95 9.64 21.95
CA GLU A 421 -25.28 8.22 22.21
C GLU A 421 -26.63 7.79 21.63
N PHE A 422 -26.91 8.23 20.40
CA PHE A 422 -28.12 7.91 19.63
C PHE A 422 -27.81 6.88 18.53
N ALA A 423 -28.82 6.54 17.73
CA ALA A 423 -28.65 5.63 16.60
C ALA A 423 -29.05 6.29 15.29
N VAL A 424 -28.38 5.89 14.20
CA VAL A 424 -28.65 6.38 12.84
C VAL A 424 -28.93 5.26 11.86
N GLY A 425 -29.73 5.56 10.83
CA GLY A 425 -30.01 4.64 9.72
C GLY A 425 -30.38 5.36 8.45
N VAL A 426 -29.89 4.87 7.31
CA VAL A 426 -30.18 5.43 5.97
C VAL A 426 -31.25 4.58 5.29
N ILE A 427 -32.38 5.19 4.94
CA ILE A 427 -33.45 4.52 4.16
C ILE A 427 -33.85 5.43 3.00
N GLY A 428 -33.57 4.98 1.78
CA GLY A 428 -33.77 5.77 0.57
C GLY A 428 -32.94 7.06 0.62
N LYS A 429 -33.59 8.21 0.39
CA LYS A 429 -32.94 9.52 0.45
C LYS A 429 -32.85 10.15 1.85
N TYR A 430 -33.26 9.42 2.89
CA TYR A 430 -33.39 9.95 4.24
C TYR A 430 -32.39 9.33 5.21
N ILE A 431 -31.83 10.15 6.10
CA ILE A 431 -31.05 9.69 7.26
C ILE A 431 -31.91 9.89 8.52
N TYR A 432 -32.15 8.83 9.28
CA TYR A 432 -32.95 8.88 10.50
C TYR A 432 -32.03 8.94 11.71
N ALA A 433 -32.29 9.85 12.64
CA ALA A 433 -31.62 9.96 13.93
C ALA A 433 -32.63 9.64 15.05
N VAL A 434 -32.35 8.61 15.84
CA VAL A 434 -33.30 8.00 16.78
C VAL A 434 -32.83 8.15 18.23
N ALA A 435 -33.65 8.80 19.05
CA ALA A 435 -33.45 8.94 20.50
C ALA A 435 -32.09 9.57 20.85
N GLY A 436 -31.47 9.17 21.97
CA GLY A 436 -30.20 9.72 22.46
C GLY A 436 -30.37 10.55 23.73
N ARG A 437 -29.32 11.28 24.09
CA ARG A 437 -29.33 12.13 25.28
C ARG A 437 -28.56 13.43 25.10
N THR A 438 -28.83 14.36 25.99
CA THR A 438 -27.88 15.40 26.42
C THR A 438 -27.37 15.04 27.81
N ARG A 439 -26.61 15.94 28.42
CA ARG A 439 -26.21 15.83 29.82
C ARG A 439 -27.42 15.75 30.76
N ASP A 440 -28.49 16.50 30.46
CA ASP A 440 -29.61 16.72 31.38
C ASP A 440 -30.86 15.90 31.03
N GLU A 441 -31.02 15.51 29.76
CA GLU A 441 -32.25 14.88 29.28
C GLU A 441 -31.97 13.68 28.38
N THR A 442 -32.85 12.67 28.45
CA THR A 442 -32.87 11.55 27.51
C THR A 442 -34.09 11.66 26.61
N PHE A 443 -33.88 11.55 25.31
CA PHE A 443 -34.91 11.75 24.30
C PHE A 443 -35.41 10.43 23.72
N TYR A 444 -36.63 10.49 23.20
CA TYR A 444 -37.26 9.44 22.41
C TYR A 444 -37.65 9.95 21.02
N SER A 445 -37.46 11.24 20.75
CA SER A 445 -37.79 11.83 19.46
C SER A 445 -36.96 11.21 18.33
N THR A 446 -37.58 11.11 17.16
CA THR A 446 -36.94 10.66 15.93
C THR A 446 -37.02 11.77 14.90
N GLU A 447 -35.90 12.08 14.28
CA GLU A 447 -35.80 13.07 13.20
C GLU A 447 -35.32 12.37 11.94
N ARG A 448 -35.84 12.78 10.78
CA ARG A 448 -35.31 12.39 9.48
C ARG A 448 -34.73 13.58 8.75
N TYR A 449 -33.59 13.37 8.13
CA TYR A 449 -32.88 14.32 7.28
C TYR A 449 -33.14 14.01 5.83
N ASP A 450 -33.72 14.95 5.10
CA ASP A 450 -33.82 14.89 3.64
C ASP A 450 -32.50 15.38 3.03
N ILE A 451 -31.75 14.47 2.42
CA ILE A 451 -30.42 14.76 1.86
C ILE A 451 -30.51 15.81 0.75
N VAL A 452 -31.58 15.81 -0.05
CA VAL A 452 -31.75 16.71 -1.20
C VAL A 452 -32.04 18.13 -0.72
N GLU A 453 -33.00 18.25 0.20
CA GLU A 453 -33.47 19.54 0.72
C GLU A 453 -32.56 20.11 1.82
N ASP A 454 -31.56 19.35 2.27
CA ASP A 454 -30.68 19.68 3.40
C ASP A 454 -31.48 20.15 4.63
N LYS A 455 -32.44 19.33 5.06
CA LYS A 455 -33.38 19.71 6.11
C LYS A 455 -33.78 18.52 7.00
N TRP A 456 -33.89 18.80 8.29
CA TRP A 456 -34.43 17.88 9.29
C TRP A 456 -35.92 18.11 9.55
N GLU A 457 -36.65 17.03 9.80
CA GLU A 457 -38.02 17.06 10.30
C GLU A 457 -38.30 15.94 11.29
N PHE A 458 -39.23 16.17 12.22
CA PHE A 458 -39.66 15.14 13.17
C PHE A 458 -40.57 14.11 12.50
N VAL A 459 -40.37 12.84 12.86
CA VAL A 459 -41.22 11.71 12.47
C VAL A 459 -41.69 10.96 13.71
N ASP A 460 -42.40 9.84 13.53
CA ASP A 460 -42.93 9.05 14.63
C ASP A 460 -41.84 8.71 15.66
N PRO A 461 -42.00 9.17 16.91
CA PRO A 461 -40.94 9.06 17.90
C PRO A 461 -40.78 7.62 18.37
N TYR A 462 -39.58 7.28 18.81
CA TYR A 462 -39.29 6.00 19.41
C TYR A 462 -40.15 5.75 20.67
N PRO A 463 -40.56 4.52 20.99
CA PRO A 463 -41.54 4.28 22.06
C PRO A 463 -41.10 4.63 23.49
N VAL A 464 -39.78 4.75 23.77
CA VAL A 464 -39.23 4.91 25.12
C VAL A 464 -37.95 5.76 25.12
N ASN A 465 -37.76 6.65 26.10
CA ASN A 465 -36.48 7.37 26.30
C ASN A 465 -35.31 6.39 26.37
N LYS A 466 -34.31 6.58 25.50
CA LYS A 466 -33.22 5.62 25.35
C LYS A 466 -31.94 6.28 24.85
N TYR A 467 -30.80 5.80 25.34
CA TYR A 467 -29.47 6.18 24.88
C TYR A 467 -28.50 4.99 24.94
N GLY A 468 -27.35 5.09 24.28
CA GLY A 468 -26.33 4.04 24.24
C GLY A 468 -26.81 2.75 23.55
N HIS A 469 -27.91 2.83 22.79
CA HIS A 469 -28.39 1.79 21.89
C HIS A 469 -27.67 1.84 20.56
N GLU A 470 -27.86 0.80 19.75
CA GLU A 470 -27.34 0.76 18.40
C GLU A 470 -28.44 0.58 17.37
N GLY A 471 -28.19 1.08 16.17
CA GLY A 471 -29.10 0.98 15.04
C GLY A 471 -28.42 0.58 13.75
N THR A 472 -29.10 -0.23 12.94
CA THR A 472 -28.64 -0.55 11.59
C THR A 472 -29.84 -0.84 10.68
N VAL A 473 -29.63 -0.68 9.38
CA VAL A 473 -30.69 -0.87 8.38
C VAL A 473 -30.56 -2.25 7.75
N LEU A 474 -31.66 -2.97 7.69
CA LEU A 474 -31.77 -4.25 6.99
C LEU A 474 -33.09 -4.30 6.25
N ASN A 475 -33.05 -4.67 4.95
CA ASN A 475 -34.22 -4.75 4.07
C ASN A 475 -35.09 -3.48 4.09
N GLY A 476 -34.44 -2.30 4.08
CA GLY A 476 -35.12 -1.00 4.08
C GLY A 476 -35.79 -0.60 5.40
N LYS A 477 -35.52 -1.31 6.50
CA LYS A 477 -36.07 -1.05 7.83
C LYS A 477 -34.94 -0.80 8.83
N LEU A 478 -35.17 0.14 9.75
CA LEU A 478 -34.18 0.51 10.78
C LEU A 478 -34.45 -0.29 12.05
N TYR A 479 -33.52 -1.17 12.41
CA TYR A 479 -33.58 -1.95 13.64
C TYR A 479 -32.78 -1.24 14.73
N ILE A 480 -33.35 -1.16 15.93
CA ILE A 480 -32.75 -0.57 17.12
C ILE A 480 -32.67 -1.63 18.22
N THR A 481 -31.48 -1.84 18.79
CA THR A 481 -31.24 -2.88 19.80
C THR A 481 -30.64 -2.33 21.09
N GLY A 482 -31.07 -2.90 22.21
CA GLY A 482 -30.45 -2.66 23.52
C GLY A 482 -30.64 -1.24 24.04
N GLY A 483 -29.56 -0.68 24.60
CA GLY A 483 -29.48 0.66 25.18
C GLY A 483 -29.85 0.72 26.66
N ILE A 484 -29.69 1.91 27.23
CA ILE A 484 -30.04 2.23 28.62
C ILE A 484 -31.40 2.93 28.65
N THR A 485 -32.23 2.49 29.59
CA THR A 485 -33.51 3.14 29.94
C THR A 485 -33.45 3.54 31.42
N SER A 486 -34.50 4.17 31.95
CA SER A 486 -34.51 4.75 33.31
C SER A 486 -34.13 3.80 34.47
N SER A 487 -34.09 2.47 34.27
CA SER A 487 -33.80 1.49 35.33
C SER A 487 -32.63 0.53 35.07
N SER A 488 -32.26 0.24 33.82
CA SER A 488 -31.19 -0.70 33.46
C SER A 488 -30.93 -0.72 31.95
N THR A 489 -29.91 -1.47 31.53
CA THR A 489 -29.77 -1.90 30.12
C THR A 489 -30.97 -2.75 29.67
N SER A 490 -31.27 -2.68 28.38
CA SER A 490 -32.44 -3.31 27.77
C SER A 490 -32.05 -4.48 26.85
N LYS A 491 -32.98 -5.43 26.69
CA LYS A 491 -32.96 -6.49 25.66
C LYS A 491 -33.85 -6.17 24.46
N GLN A 492 -34.54 -5.03 24.50
CA GLN A 492 -35.57 -4.69 23.54
C GLN A 492 -34.98 -4.51 22.15
N VAL A 493 -35.73 -5.01 21.17
CA VAL A 493 -35.50 -4.81 19.74
C VAL A 493 -36.74 -4.16 19.17
N CYS A 494 -36.57 -3.01 18.52
CA CYS A 494 -37.64 -2.36 17.79
C CYS A 494 -37.22 -2.15 16.35
N VAL A 495 -38.15 -2.27 15.42
CA VAL A 495 -37.94 -1.99 14.01
C VAL A 495 -38.82 -0.81 13.59
N PHE A 496 -38.24 0.12 12.86
CA PHE A 496 -38.93 1.23 12.20
C PHE A 496 -39.12 0.92 10.72
N ASP A 497 -40.36 0.98 10.26
CA ASP A 497 -40.77 0.75 8.88
C ASP A 497 -41.46 2.00 8.32
N PRO A 498 -40.75 2.84 7.55
CA PRO A 498 -41.33 4.07 7.01
C PRO A 498 -42.44 3.81 5.99
N GLY A 499 -42.55 2.60 5.42
CA GLY A 499 -43.64 2.23 4.52
C GLY A 499 -45.01 2.25 5.19
N ARG A 500 -45.07 2.24 6.53
CA ARG A 500 -46.32 2.29 7.31
C ARG A 500 -46.89 3.70 7.47
N GLU A 501 -46.12 4.75 7.19
CA GLU A 501 -46.55 6.15 7.30
C GLU A 501 -47.77 6.48 6.40
N GLY A 502 -48.04 5.67 5.35
CA GLY A 502 -49.07 5.95 4.33
C GLY A 502 -50.33 5.06 4.31
N THR A 503 -50.48 4.07 5.20
CA THR A 503 -51.57 3.05 5.06
C THR A 503 -52.88 3.36 5.78
N SER A 504 -53.02 4.51 6.45
CA SER A 504 -54.29 4.91 7.06
C SER A 504 -55.14 5.74 6.08
N GLU A 505 -55.95 5.08 5.27
CA GLU A 505 -57.18 5.68 4.75
C GLU A 505 -57.98 6.22 5.95
N HIS A 506 -57.97 7.53 6.21
CA HIS A 506 -59.02 8.34 6.87
C HIS A 506 -58.50 9.77 7.05
N ARG A 507 -58.26 10.46 5.93
CA ARG A 507 -57.79 11.85 5.88
C ARG A 507 -58.95 12.84 6.08
N MET A 508 -59.61 12.81 7.24
CA MET A 508 -60.60 13.82 7.64
C MET A 508 -60.70 13.91 9.18
N ARG A 509 -59.62 14.37 9.85
CA ARG A 509 -59.71 15.00 11.19
C ARG A 509 -58.40 15.73 11.52
N ARG A 510 -58.52 16.90 12.16
CA ARG A 510 -57.44 17.84 12.54
C ARG A 510 -56.60 17.40 13.75
N THR A 511 -56.43 16.10 13.95
CA THR A 511 -55.56 15.52 15.00
C THR A 511 -54.60 14.55 14.32
N PRO A 512 -53.26 14.70 14.48
CA PRO A 512 -52.32 13.78 13.87
C PRO A 512 -52.55 12.40 14.49
N ILE A 513 -53.03 11.47 13.67
CA ILE A 513 -53.08 10.05 14.03
C ILE A 513 -51.62 9.60 14.00
N LEU A 514 -51.04 9.27 15.15
CA LEU A 514 -49.72 8.63 15.22
C LEU A 514 -49.77 7.37 14.37
N THR A 515 -49.06 7.37 13.24
CA THR A 515 -48.77 6.14 12.51
C THR A 515 -47.84 5.33 13.39
N ASN A 516 -48.20 4.08 13.71
CA ASN A 516 -47.31 3.24 14.53
C ASN A 516 -46.25 2.58 13.63
N CYS A 517 -45.28 3.38 13.18
CA CYS A 517 -44.19 2.91 12.32
C CYS A 517 -43.15 2.06 13.07
N TRP A 518 -43.24 2.01 14.40
CA TRP A 518 -42.40 1.19 15.27
C TRP A 518 -43.09 -0.13 15.65
N GLU A 519 -42.38 -1.24 15.51
CA GLU A 519 -42.83 -2.58 15.92
C GLU A 519 -41.79 -3.23 16.84
N ASN A 520 -42.26 -3.94 17.89
CA ASN A 520 -41.38 -4.73 18.74
C ASN A 520 -41.08 -6.09 18.08
N LYS A 521 -39.82 -6.52 18.14
CA LYS A 521 -39.35 -7.84 17.72
C LYS A 521 -38.92 -8.70 18.90
N SER A 522 -38.54 -9.95 18.62
CA SER A 522 -37.94 -10.83 19.62
C SER A 522 -36.76 -10.17 20.31
N LYS A 523 -36.74 -10.32 21.64
CA LYS A 523 -35.72 -9.71 22.50
C LYS A 523 -34.39 -10.45 22.34
N MET A 524 -33.28 -9.71 22.43
CA MET A 524 -31.94 -10.29 22.52
C MET A 524 -31.82 -11.23 23.73
N ASN A 525 -30.85 -12.14 23.71
CA ASN A 525 -30.57 -13.02 24.85
C ASN A 525 -29.97 -12.23 26.02
N TYR A 526 -29.10 -11.26 25.73
CA TYR A 526 -28.42 -10.44 26.74
C TYR A 526 -28.81 -8.96 26.66
N ALA A 527 -28.94 -8.33 27.83
CA ALA A 527 -29.18 -6.89 27.92
C ALA A 527 -27.85 -6.15 27.80
N ARG A 528 -27.76 -5.16 26.90
CA ARG A 528 -26.51 -4.47 26.59
C ARG A 528 -26.70 -3.04 26.10
N CYS A 529 -25.69 -2.21 26.31
CA CYS A 529 -25.51 -0.88 25.73
C CYS A 529 -24.06 -0.69 25.27
N PHE A 530 -23.78 0.32 24.44
CA PHE A 530 -22.46 0.58 23.85
C PHE A 530 -21.85 -0.64 23.12
N HIS A 531 -22.72 -1.57 22.70
CA HIS A 531 -22.41 -2.65 21.78
C HIS A 531 -22.29 -2.09 20.36
N LYS A 532 -21.96 -2.93 19.39
CA LYS A 532 -22.11 -2.59 17.96
C LYS A 532 -23.00 -3.60 17.26
N MET A 533 -23.69 -3.13 16.23
CA MET A 533 -24.56 -3.94 15.39
C MET A 533 -24.28 -3.67 13.92
N ILE A 534 -24.27 -4.72 13.10
CA ILE A 534 -24.08 -4.60 11.65
C ILE A 534 -25.00 -5.57 10.90
N SER A 535 -25.52 -5.13 9.76
CA SER A 535 -26.23 -5.99 8.81
C SER A 535 -25.23 -6.70 7.89
N HIS A 536 -25.30 -8.02 7.82
CA HIS A 536 -24.48 -8.82 6.92
C HIS A 536 -25.23 -10.07 6.48
N ASN A 537 -25.16 -10.44 5.20
CA ASN A 537 -25.83 -11.62 4.61
C ASN A 537 -27.31 -11.78 5.02
N GLY A 538 -28.07 -10.69 5.01
CA GLY A 538 -29.50 -10.70 5.34
C GLY A 538 -29.84 -10.82 6.83
N LYS A 539 -28.84 -10.79 7.72
CA LYS A 539 -29.00 -10.94 9.18
C LYS A 539 -28.40 -9.76 9.94
N LEU A 540 -28.74 -9.64 11.22
CA LEU A 540 -28.16 -8.65 12.12
C LEU A 540 -27.20 -9.32 13.10
N TYR A 541 -25.95 -8.88 13.14
CA TYR A 541 -24.95 -9.36 14.09
C TYR A 541 -24.71 -8.31 15.17
N VAL A 542 -24.69 -8.74 16.42
CA VAL A 542 -24.51 -7.88 17.60
C VAL A 542 -23.30 -8.35 18.41
N PHE A 543 -22.41 -7.40 18.74
CA PHE A 543 -21.13 -7.67 19.38
C PHE A 543 -20.92 -6.80 20.63
N GLY A 544 -20.46 -7.42 21.71
CA GLY A 544 -19.90 -6.69 22.84
C GLY A 544 -20.90 -5.85 23.64
N GLY A 545 -20.39 -4.76 24.21
CA GLY A 545 -21.15 -3.81 25.03
C GLY A 545 -21.10 -4.13 26.52
N VAL A 546 -21.89 -3.39 27.30
CA VAL A 546 -21.91 -3.48 28.76
C VAL A 546 -23.33 -3.74 29.22
N CYS A 547 -23.49 -4.57 30.24
CA CYS A 547 -24.71 -4.72 31.01
C CYS A 547 -24.60 -3.87 32.28
N VAL A 548 -25.57 -2.98 32.51
CA VAL A 548 -25.61 -2.07 33.67
C VAL A 548 -26.92 -2.25 34.40
N ILE A 549 -26.84 -2.52 35.72
CA ILE A 549 -28.00 -2.61 36.61
C ILE A 549 -27.97 -1.43 37.59
N LEU A 550 -28.89 -0.48 37.46
CA LEU A 550 -28.95 0.73 38.29
C LEU A 550 -29.68 0.48 39.63
N ARG A 551 -29.26 -0.51 40.43
CA ARG A 551 -29.83 -0.76 41.78
C ARG A 551 -28.73 -0.75 42.85
N ALA A 552 -28.67 0.35 43.61
CA ALA A 552 -27.88 0.58 44.83
C ALA A 552 -26.34 0.51 44.73
N SER A 553 -25.78 -0.23 43.78
CA SER A 553 -24.36 -0.21 43.38
C SER A 553 -24.27 -0.06 41.85
N PHE A 554 -23.37 0.78 41.35
CA PHE A 554 -23.03 0.81 39.92
C PHE A 554 -22.21 -0.46 39.60
N GLU A 555 -22.89 -1.55 39.29
CA GLU A 555 -22.25 -2.78 38.80
C GLU A 555 -22.38 -2.84 37.27
N SER A 556 -21.26 -2.65 36.58
CA SER A 556 -21.14 -2.84 35.14
C SER A 556 -20.48 -4.19 34.85
N GLN A 557 -21.18 -5.06 34.13
CA GLN A 557 -20.63 -6.34 33.67
C GLN A 557 -20.45 -6.31 32.16
N GLY A 558 -19.25 -6.62 31.69
CA GLY A 558 -18.98 -6.75 30.27
C GLY A 558 -19.75 -7.90 29.61
N CYS A 559 -20.23 -7.69 28.38
CA CYS A 559 -21.00 -8.64 27.59
C CYS A 559 -20.22 -9.09 26.34
N PRO A 560 -19.30 -10.10 26.43
CA PRO A 560 -18.47 -10.53 25.30
C PRO A 560 -19.24 -11.31 24.21
N SER A 561 -20.54 -11.58 24.42
CA SER A 561 -21.33 -12.46 23.57
C SER A 561 -21.58 -11.86 22.18
N THR A 562 -21.52 -12.75 21.20
CA THR A 562 -21.93 -12.52 19.82
C THR A 562 -23.32 -13.11 19.63
N GLU A 563 -24.24 -12.34 19.09
CA GLU A 563 -25.60 -12.82 18.77
C GLU A 563 -25.94 -12.46 17.34
N VAL A 564 -26.66 -13.35 16.64
CA VAL A 564 -27.21 -13.11 15.32
C VAL A 564 -28.72 -13.18 15.35
N TYR A 565 -29.39 -12.25 14.69
CA TYR A 565 -30.83 -12.21 14.52
C TYR A 565 -31.21 -12.49 13.08
N ASP A 566 -32.14 -13.41 12.90
CA ASP A 566 -32.75 -13.73 11.62
C ASP A 566 -34.12 -13.01 11.51
N PRO A 567 -34.26 -12.02 10.61
CA PRO A 567 -35.51 -11.28 10.48
C PRO A 567 -36.66 -12.11 9.92
N GLU A 568 -36.39 -13.23 9.24
CA GLU A 568 -37.42 -14.08 8.64
C GLU A 568 -38.09 -14.97 9.68
N THR A 569 -37.34 -15.46 10.66
CA THR A 569 -37.87 -16.29 11.75
C THR A 569 -38.18 -15.50 13.03
N ASP A 570 -37.71 -14.25 13.14
CA ASP A 570 -37.78 -13.43 14.36
C ASP A 570 -37.12 -14.14 15.57
N GLU A 571 -35.95 -14.75 15.34
CA GLU A 571 -35.21 -15.51 16.35
C GLU A 571 -33.76 -15.04 16.50
N TRP A 572 -33.24 -15.13 17.73
CA TRP A 572 -31.85 -14.84 18.07
C TRP A 572 -31.07 -16.12 18.33
N THR A 573 -29.89 -16.25 17.72
CA THR A 573 -28.94 -17.35 17.94
C THR A 573 -27.67 -16.83 18.59
N ILE A 574 -27.19 -17.53 19.62
CA ILE A 574 -25.90 -17.23 20.28
C ILE A 574 -24.77 -17.87 19.48
N LEU A 575 -23.77 -17.07 19.14
CA LEU A 575 -22.57 -17.46 18.39
C LEU A 575 -21.34 -17.50 19.29
N ALA A 576 -20.17 -17.80 18.73
CA ALA A 576 -18.91 -17.78 19.45
C ALA A 576 -18.66 -16.37 20.03
N SER A 577 -18.41 -16.31 21.34
CA SER A 577 -18.10 -15.06 22.04
C SER A 577 -16.73 -14.51 21.64
N MET A 578 -16.58 -13.19 21.69
CA MET A 578 -15.29 -12.54 21.50
C MET A 578 -14.28 -13.02 22.55
N PRO A 579 -12.99 -13.21 22.20
CA PRO A 579 -11.95 -13.61 23.14
C PRO A 579 -11.78 -12.63 24.32
N ILE A 580 -11.82 -11.32 24.01
CA ILE A 580 -11.84 -10.23 24.99
C ILE A 580 -13.02 -9.33 24.65
N GLY A 581 -14.01 -9.31 25.53
CA GLY A 581 -15.14 -8.43 25.36
C GLY A 581 -14.81 -6.95 25.61
N ARG A 582 -15.52 -6.10 24.89
CA ARG A 582 -15.24 -4.68 24.74
C ARG A 582 -16.51 -3.88 24.44
N SER A 583 -16.48 -2.57 24.71
CA SER A 583 -17.52 -1.59 24.36
C SER A 583 -16.93 -0.43 23.57
N GLY A 584 -17.77 0.33 22.86
CA GLY A 584 -17.33 1.50 22.07
C GLY A 584 -16.32 1.17 20.96
N HIS A 585 -16.20 -0.09 20.58
CA HIS A 585 -15.41 -0.55 19.45
C HIS A 585 -16.09 -0.14 18.13
N GLY A 586 -15.34 -0.17 17.03
CA GLY A 586 -15.88 -0.04 15.68
C GLY A 586 -16.14 -1.40 15.04
N VAL A 587 -17.09 -1.46 14.10
CA VAL A 587 -17.38 -2.68 13.31
C VAL A 587 -17.46 -2.33 11.83
N ALA A 588 -16.86 -3.16 10.99
CA ALA A 588 -16.96 -3.07 9.53
C ALA A 588 -16.94 -4.46 8.88
N VAL A 589 -17.42 -4.56 7.64
CA VAL A 589 -17.30 -5.78 6.84
C VAL A 589 -16.18 -5.59 5.83
N LEU A 590 -15.27 -6.56 5.77
CA LEU A 590 -14.20 -6.63 4.78
C LEU A 590 -14.04 -8.09 4.33
N GLU A 591 -14.10 -8.34 3.02
CA GLU A 591 -13.88 -9.69 2.43
C GLU A 591 -14.74 -10.78 3.09
N GLU A 592 -16.04 -10.51 3.24
CA GLU A 592 -17.03 -11.43 3.86
C GLU A 592 -16.81 -11.71 5.35
N GLN A 593 -15.80 -11.09 5.97
CA GLN A 593 -15.55 -11.17 7.41
C GLN A 593 -15.99 -9.89 8.12
N ILE A 594 -16.38 -10.04 9.38
CA ILE A 594 -16.78 -8.92 10.24
C ILE A 594 -15.60 -8.55 11.12
N MET A 595 -15.07 -7.34 10.95
CA MET A 595 -13.97 -6.79 11.72
C MET A 595 -14.51 -6.02 12.94
N VAL A 596 -13.87 -6.21 14.09
CA VAL A 596 -14.07 -5.44 15.32
C VAL A 596 -12.77 -4.71 15.67
N LEU A 597 -12.81 -3.37 15.70
CA LEU A 597 -11.63 -2.52 15.86
C LEU A 597 -11.68 -1.72 17.17
N GLY A 598 -10.58 -1.76 17.92
CA GLY A 598 -10.39 -0.89 19.09
C GLY A 598 -11.40 -1.12 20.21
N GLY A 599 -11.77 -0.05 20.90
CA GLY A 599 -12.73 -0.01 22.00
C GLY A 599 -12.10 -0.19 23.38
N LEU A 600 -12.93 -0.01 24.41
CA LEU A 600 -12.57 -0.24 25.81
C LEU A 600 -12.80 -1.70 26.20
N CYS A 601 -11.73 -2.43 26.51
CA CYS A 601 -11.79 -3.80 27.01
C CYS A 601 -12.24 -3.84 28.48
N TYR A 602 -12.89 -4.92 28.90
CA TYR A 602 -13.40 -5.05 30.28
C TYR A 602 -12.32 -5.19 31.35
N ASN A 603 -11.06 -5.39 30.96
CA ASN A 603 -9.91 -5.30 31.86
C ASN A 603 -9.48 -3.84 32.13
N GLY A 604 -10.22 -2.85 31.61
CA GLY A 604 -9.98 -1.42 31.80
C GLY A 604 -8.98 -0.80 30.81
N HIS A 605 -8.52 -1.56 29.81
CA HIS A 605 -7.56 -1.06 28.82
C HIS A 605 -8.24 -0.71 27.49
N TYR A 606 -7.87 0.44 26.93
CA TYR A 606 -8.16 0.77 25.53
C TYR A 606 -7.37 -0.15 24.60
N SER A 607 -8.05 -0.70 23.59
CA SER A 607 -7.44 -1.62 22.63
C SER A 607 -7.04 -0.92 21.34
N ASP A 608 -5.92 -1.38 20.76
CA ASP A 608 -5.51 -1.12 19.38
C ASP A 608 -5.70 -2.37 18.49
N SER A 609 -6.23 -3.47 19.06
CA SER A 609 -6.35 -4.74 18.36
C SER A 609 -7.57 -4.80 17.45
N ILE A 610 -7.41 -5.58 16.38
CA ILE A 610 -8.44 -5.92 15.41
C ILE A 610 -8.78 -7.40 15.59
N LEU A 611 -10.06 -7.69 15.79
CA LEU A 611 -10.58 -9.06 15.76
C LEU A 611 -11.39 -9.25 14.49
N THR A 612 -11.32 -10.44 13.91
CA THR A 612 -12.11 -10.82 12.74
C THR A 612 -13.03 -11.98 13.11
N PHE A 613 -14.30 -11.86 12.75
CA PHE A 613 -15.30 -12.91 12.91
C PHE A 613 -15.67 -13.46 11.55
N ASP A 614 -15.59 -14.78 11.44
CA ASP A 614 -16.03 -15.54 10.28
C ASP A 614 -17.44 -16.09 10.57
N PRO A 615 -18.49 -15.57 9.90
CA PRO A 615 -19.86 -16.00 10.14
C PRO A 615 -20.14 -17.46 9.74
N GLU A 616 -19.42 -17.98 8.74
CA GLU A 616 -19.61 -19.35 8.22
C GLU A 616 -18.95 -20.36 9.15
N GLU A 617 -17.74 -20.08 9.63
CA GLU A 617 -17.05 -20.95 10.59
C GLU A 617 -17.50 -20.76 12.03
N ASN A 618 -18.21 -19.66 12.34
CA ASN A 618 -18.56 -19.23 13.69
C ASN A 618 -17.32 -19.16 14.61
N LYS A 619 -16.27 -18.48 14.15
CA LYS A 619 -14.99 -18.37 14.86
C LYS A 619 -14.42 -16.96 14.81
N TRP A 620 -13.71 -16.61 15.87
CA TRP A 620 -12.88 -15.42 15.96
C TRP A 620 -11.43 -15.73 15.60
N LYS A 621 -10.81 -14.83 14.86
CA LYS A 621 -9.37 -14.82 14.58
C LYS A 621 -8.75 -13.53 15.13
N GLU A 622 -7.51 -13.64 15.58
CA GLU A 622 -6.71 -12.55 16.13
C GLU A 622 -5.44 -12.38 15.30
N ASP A 623 -4.85 -11.19 15.35
CA ASP A 623 -3.54 -10.87 14.73
C ASP A 623 -3.46 -11.09 13.20
N GLU A 624 -4.60 -11.20 12.50
CA GLU A 624 -4.62 -11.25 11.03
C GLU A 624 -4.26 -9.89 10.39
N TYR A 625 -4.41 -8.79 11.12
CA TYR A 625 -4.19 -7.43 10.66
C TYR A 625 -3.28 -6.66 11.63
N PRO A 626 -2.51 -5.66 11.15
CA PRO A 626 -1.70 -4.81 12.03
C PRO A 626 -2.58 -4.11 13.05
N ARG A 627 -2.04 -3.91 14.25
CA ARG A 627 -2.69 -3.10 15.28
C ARG A 627 -2.86 -1.66 14.79
N MET A 628 -3.92 -1.02 15.25
CA MET A 628 -4.17 0.40 14.95
C MET A 628 -3.00 1.27 15.47
N PRO A 629 -2.68 2.39 14.79
CA PRO A 629 -1.60 3.30 15.21
C PRO A 629 -1.81 3.89 16.61
N CYS A 630 -3.06 3.95 17.07
CA CYS A 630 -3.41 4.43 18.39
C CYS A 630 -4.58 3.63 18.99
N LYS A 631 -4.64 3.63 20.33
CA LYS A 631 -5.71 3.01 21.11
C LYS A 631 -6.88 3.97 21.19
N LEU A 632 -8.02 3.57 20.62
CA LEU A 632 -9.20 4.41 20.49
C LEU A 632 -10.43 3.76 21.15
N ASP A 633 -11.34 4.61 21.62
CA ASP A 633 -12.72 4.26 22.02
C ASP A 633 -13.73 5.17 21.31
N GLY A 634 -14.99 4.74 21.22
CA GLY A 634 -16.05 5.45 20.50
C GLY A 634 -15.80 5.55 19.00
N LEU A 635 -15.23 4.49 18.39
CA LEU A 635 -14.83 4.52 16.99
C LEU A 635 -16.05 4.46 16.07
N GLN A 636 -16.00 5.26 15.00
CA GLN A 636 -16.87 5.09 13.85
C GLN A 636 -16.06 4.47 12.71
N VAL A 637 -16.49 3.32 12.20
CA VAL A 637 -15.74 2.59 11.17
C VAL A 637 -16.66 2.26 10.01
N CYS A 638 -16.14 2.41 8.79
CA CYS A 638 -16.86 2.05 7.58
C CYS A 638 -15.91 1.62 6.47
N SER A 639 -16.45 0.99 5.44
CA SER A 639 -15.73 0.64 4.21
C SER A 639 -16.00 1.69 3.14
N LEU A 640 -14.95 2.30 2.58
CA LEU A 640 -15.05 3.35 1.56
C LEU A 640 -14.09 3.09 0.40
N HIS A 641 -14.54 3.42 -0.81
CA HIS A 641 -13.69 3.51 -1.98
C HIS A 641 -12.95 4.84 -2.01
N PHE A 642 -11.64 4.79 -2.27
CA PHE A 642 -10.79 5.95 -2.47
C PHE A 642 -10.10 5.85 -3.83
N PRO A 643 -9.92 6.96 -4.56
CA PRO A 643 -8.99 7.00 -5.67
C PRO A 643 -7.56 6.82 -5.15
N GLU A 644 -6.77 5.97 -5.81
CA GLU A 644 -5.42 5.65 -5.38
C GLU A 644 -4.47 6.84 -5.51
N TYR A 645 -4.65 7.73 -6.50
CA TYR A 645 -3.86 8.97 -6.58
C TYR A 645 -4.07 9.89 -5.38
N VAL A 646 -5.28 9.91 -4.78
CA VAL A 646 -5.54 10.65 -3.55
C VAL A 646 -4.78 10.01 -2.42
N LEU A 647 -4.86 8.69 -2.32
CA LEU A 647 -4.11 7.92 -1.33
C LEU A 647 -2.60 8.15 -1.50
N GLU A 648 -1.99 7.99 -2.68
CA GLU A 648 -0.55 8.17 -2.93
C GLU A 648 -0.08 9.59 -2.65
N HIS A 649 -0.80 10.60 -3.16
CA HIS A 649 -0.51 12.00 -2.85
C HIS A 649 -0.49 12.24 -1.34
N MET A 650 -1.41 11.61 -0.61
CA MET A 650 -1.57 11.79 0.83
C MET A 650 -0.65 10.89 1.68
N ALA A 651 -0.24 9.72 1.18
CA ALA A 651 0.84 8.92 1.76
C ALA A 651 2.18 9.67 1.65
N ASN A 652 2.36 10.41 0.55
CA ASN A 652 3.48 11.33 0.38
C ASN A 652 3.35 12.61 1.25
N GLU A 653 2.16 12.93 1.78
CA GLU A 653 1.95 13.98 2.80
C GLU A 653 2.07 13.46 4.24
N ALA A 654 1.83 12.16 4.47
CA ALA A 654 2.09 11.46 5.74
C ALA A 654 3.59 11.16 5.93
N LYS A 655 4.43 12.19 5.76
CA LYS A 655 5.88 12.23 5.99
C LYS A 655 6.68 11.05 5.41
N PRO A 656 7.02 11.04 4.11
CA PRO A 656 8.36 10.64 3.75
C PRO A 656 9.30 11.71 4.33
N CYS A 657 10.38 11.30 4.99
CA CYS A 657 11.53 12.20 5.01
C CYS A 657 11.79 12.60 3.55
N PRO A 658 11.86 13.90 3.19
CA PRO A 658 12.09 14.35 1.81
C PRO A 658 13.46 13.94 1.24
N CYS A 659 14.18 13.11 1.98
CA CYS A 659 15.35 12.38 1.57
C CYS A 659 15.02 11.15 0.68
N ASP A 660 13.83 11.10 0.07
CA ASP A 660 13.22 10.04 -0.77
C ASP A 660 13.96 9.70 -2.09
N ILE A 661 15.28 9.90 -2.11
CA ILE A 661 16.20 9.54 -3.18
C ILE A 661 16.95 8.24 -2.79
N GLY A 662 16.35 7.43 -1.90
CA GLY A 662 16.98 6.25 -1.29
C GLY A 662 17.14 5.06 -2.23
N ASP A 663 16.17 4.83 -3.14
CA ASP A 663 16.03 3.52 -3.79
C ASP A 663 16.23 3.52 -5.32
N LYS A 664 16.67 4.63 -5.94
CA LYS A 664 16.69 4.76 -7.41
C LYS A 664 18.01 5.22 -8.00
N ILE A 665 19.15 4.60 -7.68
CA ILE A 665 20.39 4.95 -8.39
C ILE A 665 21.34 3.76 -8.57
N ASP A 666 21.68 3.44 -9.83
CA ASP A 666 22.90 2.72 -10.19
C ASP A 666 24.08 3.72 -10.31
N TYR A 667 24.92 3.82 -9.28
CA TYR A 667 26.16 4.62 -9.31
C TYR A 667 27.35 3.80 -8.80
N GLY A 668 28.29 3.50 -9.68
CA GLY A 668 29.56 2.85 -9.33
C GLY A 668 30.59 3.89 -8.95
N GLY A 669 30.62 4.30 -7.67
CA GLY A 669 31.51 5.35 -7.14
C GLY A 669 32.99 5.22 -7.55
N LEU A 670 33.71 6.34 -7.51
CA LEU A 670 35.10 6.47 -7.97
C LEU A 670 36.19 6.03 -6.96
N GLY A 671 35.81 5.66 -5.75
CA GLY A 671 36.67 5.27 -4.64
C GLY A 671 36.68 3.77 -4.37
N GLU A 672 37.25 3.40 -3.22
CA GLU A 672 37.38 2.01 -2.79
C GLU A 672 36.75 1.77 -1.41
N GLU A 673 36.19 0.58 -1.20
CA GLU A 673 35.76 0.16 0.13
C GLU A 673 36.95 -0.39 0.92
N VAL A 674 37.16 0.14 2.12
CA VAL A 674 38.24 -0.25 3.03
C VAL A 674 37.67 -0.72 4.37
N GLN A 675 38.35 -1.67 4.99
CA GLN A 675 38.09 -2.09 6.36
C GLN A 675 39.01 -1.32 7.31
N ILE A 676 38.42 -0.55 8.25
CA ILE A 676 39.16 0.23 9.25
C ILE A 676 38.79 -0.31 10.63
N GLU A 677 39.67 -1.13 11.19
CA GLU A 677 39.41 -1.88 12.42
C GLU A 677 38.04 -2.60 12.37
N HIS A 678 37.04 -2.11 13.10
CA HIS A 678 35.71 -2.71 13.22
C HIS A 678 34.64 -2.06 12.34
N ILE A 679 34.97 -1.01 11.57
CA ILE A 679 34.05 -0.32 10.65
C ILE A 679 34.49 -0.52 9.20
N LYS A 680 33.52 -0.53 8.29
CA LYS A 680 33.78 -0.38 6.85
C LYS A 680 33.76 1.10 6.50
N ALA A 681 34.41 1.49 5.41
CA ALA A 681 34.32 2.85 4.90
C ALA A 681 34.54 2.87 3.39
N TYR A 682 33.94 3.85 2.72
CA TYR A 682 34.25 4.20 1.35
C TYR A 682 35.26 5.34 1.34
N VAL A 683 36.38 5.21 0.62
CA VAL A 683 37.47 6.19 0.62
C VAL A 683 37.83 6.59 -0.80
N VAL A 684 37.97 7.90 -1.01
CA VAL A 684 38.34 8.51 -2.28
C VAL A 684 39.55 9.40 -2.04
N LYS A 685 40.63 9.16 -2.79
CA LYS A 685 41.92 9.86 -2.62
C LYS A 685 42.28 10.62 -3.90
N PRO A 686 42.47 11.95 -3.84
CA PRO A 686 43.07 12.70 -4.92
C PRO A 686 44.58 12.41 -4.99
N PRO A 687 45.28 12.77 -6.09
CA PRO A 687 46.70 12.45 -6.27
C PRO A 687 47.64 12.90 -5.14
N ALA A 688 47.35 14.04 -4.50
CA ALA A 688 48.03 14.52 -3.31
C ALA A 688 47.11 15.45 -2.51
N SER A 689 46.97 15.21 -1.21
CA SER A 689 46.29 16.13 -0.29
C SER A 689 46.73 15.91 1.16
N GLU A 690 46.89 16.99 1.91
CA GLU A 690 47.12 16.96 3.36
C GLU A 690 45.82 17.21 4.15
N LYS A 691 44.68 17.33 3.45
CA LYS A 691 43.36 17.67 4.01
C LYS A 691 42.39 16.52 3.77
N ALA A 692 41.63 16.13 4.79
CA ALA A 692 40.58 15.13 4.65
C ALA A 692 39.24 15.61 5.19
N ILE A 693 38.17 15.08 4.59
CA ILE A 693 36.80 15.30 5.01
C ILE A 693 36.16 13.97 5.37
N VAL A 694 35.64 13.88 6.58
CA VAL A 694 34.76 12.79 7.01
C VAL A 694 33.34 13.13 6.54
N VAL A 695 32.80 12.30 5.65
CA VAL A 695 31.46 12.42 5.09
C VAL A 695 30.53 11.47 5.83
N ILE A 696 29.63 12.02 6.65
CA ILE A 696 28.71 11.25 7.49
C ILE A 696 27.40 11.06 6.75
N GLN A 697 26.98 9.78 6.62
CA GLN A 697 25.74 9.41 5.94
C GLN A 697 24.49 10.00 6.60
N ASP A 698 23.39 9.98 5.84
CA ASP A 698 22.05 10.11 6.40
C ASP A 698 21.53 8.75 6.92
N ILE A 699 20.23 8.66 7.18
CA ILE A 699 19.60 7.46 7.73
C ILE A 699 19.66 6.24 6.80
N TYR A 700 19.92 6.42 5.49
CA TYR A 700 19.94 5.34 4.49
C TYR A 700 21.30 4.64 4.35
N GLY A 701 22.30 5.08 5.12
CA GLY A 701 23.56 4.36 5.22
C GLY A 701 24.64 4.83 4.25
N TRP A 702 25.89 4.45 4.56
CA TRP A 702 27.10 4.86 3.84
C TRP A 702 27.25 4.26 2.43
N GLN A 703 26.48 3.21 2.13
CA GLN A 703 26.47 2.57 0.80
C GLN A 703 25.58 3.31 -0.19
N LEU A 704 24.81 4.30 0.27
CA LEU A 704 23.90 5.05 -0.58
C LEU A 704 24.69 5.79 -1.68
N PRO A 705 24.28 5.65 -2.96
CA PRO A 705 24.86 6.36 -4.10
C PRO A 705 25.06 7.86 -3.90
N ASN A 706 24.08 8.56 -3.32
CA ASN A 706 24.16 10.01 -3.09
C ASN A 706 25.28 10.38 -2.10
N THR A 707 25.43 9.61 -1.04
CA THR A 707 26.48 9.85 -0.04
C THR A 707 27.86 9.62 -0.66
N ARG A 708 28.02 8.57 -1.48
CA ARG A 708 29.27 8.32 -2.22
C ARG A 708 29.56 9.39 -3.27
N TYR A 709 28.54 9.87 -3.98
CA TYR A 709 28.66 10.99 -4.91
C TYR A 709 29.17 12.25 -4.21
N MET A 710 28.67 12.57 -3.00
CA MET A 710 29.17 13.71 -2.23
C MET A 710 30.64 13.54 -1.82
N ALA A 711 31.06 12.31 -1.46
CA ALA A 711 32.46 12.01 -1.19
C ALA A 711 33.35 12.17 -2.44
N ASP A 712 32.90 11.67 -3.59
CA ASP A 712 33.60 11.80 -4.86
C ASP A 712 33.72 13.28 -5.28
N MET A 713 32.66 14.07 -5.09
CA MET A 713 32.65 15.51 -5.37
C MET A 713 33.61 16.29 -4.48
N LEU A 714 33.66 15.99 -3.18
CA LEU A 714 34.64 16.58 -2.27
C LEU A 714 36.07 16.17 -2.66
N SER A 715 36.27 14.93 -3.12
CA SER A 715 37.57 14.47 -3.59
C SER A 715 38.03 15.17 -4.87
N ALA A 716 37.11 15.43 -5.79
CA ALA A 716 37.35 16.24 -6.98
C ALA A 716 37.76 17.69 -6.64
N ASN A 717 37.45 18.18 -5.43
CA ASN A 717 37.87 19.48 -4.92
C ASN A 717 39.16 19.42 -4.07
N GLY A 718 39.92 18.32 -4.15
CA GLY A 718 41.27 18.22 -3.57
C GLY A 718 41.33 17.70 -2.13
N TYR A 719 40.24 17.14 -1.60
CA TYR A 719 40.22 16.53 -0.27
C TYR A 719 40.33 15.00 -0.35
N ILE A 720 40.98 14.37 0.64
CA ILE A 720 40.74 12.94 0.89
C ILE A 720 39.35 12.82 1.50
N ALA A 721 38.41 12.15 0.84
CA ALA A 721 37.06 11.97 1.34
C ALA A 721 36.90 10.55 1.90
N ILE A 722 36.37 10.43 3.11
CA ILE A 722 36.05 9.15 3.74
C ILE A 722 34.59 9.14 4.20
N CYS A 723 33.83 8.14 3.76
CA CYS A 723 32.47 7.89 4.22
C CYS A 723 32.43 6.58 5.04
N PRO A 724 32.57 6.67 6.37
CA PRO A 724 32.62 5.50 7.24
C PRO A 724 31.23 4.98 7.60
N ASP A 725 31.12 3.68 7.85
CA ASP A 725 29.93 3.01 8.34
C ASP A 725 29.71 3.28 9.84
N PHE A 726 29.15 4.43 10.17
CA PHE A 726 28.75 4.74 11.55
C PHE A 726 27.64 3.84 12.12
N PHE A 727 26.99 2.99 11.31
CA PHE A 727 26.03 2.01 11.82
C PHE A 727 26.69 0.67 12.16
N VAL A 728 27.99 0.50 11.86
CA VAL A 728 28.79 -0.67 12.23
C VAL A 728 28.14 -1.98 11.76
N GLY A 729 27.70 -2.00 10.49
CA GLY A 729 27.06 -3.14 9.84
C GLY A 729 25.61 -3.38 10.23
N LYS A 730 25.00 -2.51 11.06
CA LYS A 730 23.56 -2.55 11.32
C LYS A 730 22.79 -2.04 10.11
N GLU A 731 21.57 -2.56 9.95
CA GLU A 731 20.70 -2.23 8.83
C GLU A 731 20.32 -0.74 8.82
N PRO A 732 20.62 0.00 7.73
CA PRO A 732 20.15 1.36 7.55
C PRO A 732 18.62 1.47 7.49
N TRP A 733 18.11 2.68 7.57
CA TRP A 733 16.70 2.92 7.26
C TRP A 733 16.46 2.70 5.77
N SER A 734 15.25 2.29 5.40
CA SER A 734 14.81 2.15 4.01
C SER A 734 13.49 2.91 3.86
N PRO A 735 13.23 3.57 2.72
CA PRO A 735 11.94 4.22 2.46
C PRO A 735 10.75 3.27 2.61
N SER A 736 10.95 1.96 2.38
CA SER A 736 9.90 0.94 2.58
C SER A 736 9.66 0.54 4.03
N HIS A 737 10.48 1.01 4.99
CA HIS A 737 10.29 0.72 6.41
C HIS A 737 9.18 1.59 7.02
N ASP A 738 8.44 1.00 7.96
CA ASP A 738 7.36 1.68 8.68
C ASP A 738 7.94 2.76 9.62
N TRP A 739 7.73 4.03 9.28
CA TRP A 739 8.13 5.21 10.06
C TRP A 739 7.66 5.20 11.52
N SER A 740 6.61 4.46 11.87
CA SER A 740 6.20 4.28 13.28
C SER A 740 7.29 3.62 14.13
N THR A 741 8.10 2.75 13.51
CA THR A 741 9.21 2.03 14.14
C THR A 741 10.52 2.82 14.14
N PHE A 742 10.56 4.00 13.51
CA PHE A 742 11.78 4.79 13.34
C PHE A 742 12.45 5.16 14.67
N GLN A 743 11.66 5.47 15.70
CA GLN A 743 12.22 5.76 17.03
C GLN A 743 12.95 4.55 17.62
N GLN A 744 12.37 3.35 17.48
CA GLN A 744 13.02 2.11 17.91
C GLN A 744 14.28 1.83 17.09
N TRP A 745 14.25 2.05 15.77
CA TRP A 745 15.43 1.92 14.92
C TRP A 745 16.55 2.91 15.30
N LEU A 746 16.19 4.09 15.80
CA LEU A 746 17.14 5.13 16.23
C LEU A 746 17.77 4.83 17.59
N GLU A 747 17.13 4.04 18.46
CA GLU A 747 17.60 3.77 19.83
C GLU A 747 19.04 3.26 19.89
N ASP A 748 19.43 2.45 18.90
CA ASP A 748 20.75 1.81 18.82
C ASP A 748 21.67 2.41 17.74
N LYS A 749 21.26 3.53 17.13
CA LYS A 749 21.98 4.28 16.09
C LYS A 749 21.92 5.77 16.38
N LYS A 750 22.16 6.19 17.62
CA LYS A 750 22.10 7.60 17.99
C LYS A 750 23.31 8.37 17.44
N PRO A 751 23.11 9.53 16.80
CA PRO A 751 24.22 10.32 16.24
C PRO A 751 25.17 10.90 17.32
N THR A 752 24.76 10.87 18.58
CA THR A 752 25.58 11.29 19.73
C THR A 752 26.40 10.15 20.34
N GLU A 753 26.21 8.90 19.91
CA GLU A 753 26.86 7.70 20.46
C GLU A 753 27.90 7.09 19.49
N ILE A 754 28.57 7.94 18.70
CA ILE A 754 29.51 7.54 17.62
C ILE A 754 30.99 7.73 17.96
N LYS A 755 31.31 8.06 19.23
CA LYS A 755 32.65 8.49 19.65
C LYS A 755 33.74 7.49 19.26
N LYS A 756 33.46 6.20 19.48
CA LYS A 756 34.41 5.11 19.23
C LYS A 756 34.75 5.00 17.74
N GLU A 757 33.75 5.16 16.88
CA GLU A 757 33.88 5.10 15.43
C GLU A 757 34.60 6.35 14.90
N VAL A 758 34.29 7.54 15.43
CA VAL A 758 35.00 8.79 15.10
C VAL A 758 36.49 8.68 15.45
N ASP A 759 36.83 8.20 16.65
CA ASP A 759 38.23 8.07 17.09
C ASP A 759 39.05 7.14 16.16
N VAL A 760 38.44 6.04 15.69
CA VAL A 760 39.05 5.11 14.74
C VAL A 760 39.27 5.76 13.37
N VAL A 761 38.29 6.52 12.86
CA VAL A 761 38.41 7.23 11.58
C VAL A 761 39.51 8.30 11.64
N LEU A 762 39.54 9.10 12.71
CA LEU A 762 40.56 10.15 12.88
C LEU A 762 41.97 9.56 12.95
N LYS A 763 42.14 8.44 13.67
CA LYS A 763 43.40 7.72 13.73
C LYS A 763 43.83 7.21 12.35
N TYR A 764 42.92 6.59 11.59
CA TYR A 764 43.18 6.13 10.24
C TYR A 764 43.63 7.26 9.31
N LEU A 765 42.94 8.41 9.34
CA LEU A 765 43.29 9.56 8.52
C LEU A 765 44.69 10.11 8.84
N LYS A 766 45.04 10.20 10.13
CA LYS A 766 46.36 10.70 10.55
C LYS A 766 47.49 9.72 10.26
N GLU A 767 47.34 8.46 10.67
CA GLU A 767 48.42 7.48 10.64
C GLU A 767 48.60 6.85 9.25
N GLN A 768 47.50 6.52 8.57
CA GLN A 768 47.53 5.78 7.31
C GLN A 768 47.42 6.69 6.08
N CYS A 769 46.71 7.82 6.20
CA CYS A 769 46.56 8.78 5.10
C CYS A 769 47.48 10.01 5.23
N GLY A 770 48.21 10.18 6.33
CA GLY A 770 49.15 11.29 6.52
C GLY A 770 48.50 12.68 6.58
N VAL A 771 47.21 12.74 6.94
CA VAL A 771 46.40 13.96 6.91
C VAL A 771 46.75 14.87 8.10
N LYS A 772 46.90 16.17 7.84
CA LYS A 772 47.18 17.20 8.87
C LYS A 772 45.93 17.98 9.29
N HIS A 773 44.99 18.17 8.37
CA HIS A 773 43.76 18.93 8.61
C HIS A 773 42.55 18.06 8.32
N ILE A 774 41.65 17.93 9.30
CA ILE A 774 40.45 17.09 9.19
C ILE A 774 39.20 17.96 9.37
N GLY A 775 38.29 17.86 8.43
CA GLY A 775 36.98 18.48 8.46
C GLY A 775 35.89 17.42 8.44
N VAL A 776 34.67 17.82 8.72
CA VAL A 776 33.51 16.92 8.76
C VAL A 776 32.33 17.55 8.04
N VAL A 777 31.67 16.76 7.23
CA VAL A 777 30.43 17.11 6.53
C VAL A 777 29.43 16.01 6.81
N GLY A 778 28.22 16.36 7.18
CA GLY A 778 27.19 15.36 7.40
C GLY A 778 25.80 15.88 7.10
N PHE A 779 24.92 14.92 6.81
CA PHE A 779 23.61 15.20 6.24
C PHE A 779 22.50 14.52 7.04
N CYS A 780 21.42 15.25 7.34
CA CYS A 780 20.31 14.75 8.15
C CYS A 780 20.83 14.19 9.49
N TRP A 781 20.72 12.87 9.70
CA TRP A 781 21.34 12.16 10.83
C TRP A 781 22.84 12.49 10.97
N GLY A 782 23.57 12.49 9.87
CA GLY A 782 24.99 12.87 9.82
C GLY A 782 25.23 14.34 10.11
N GLY A 783 24.25 15.22 9.86
CA GLY A 783 24.33 16.63 10.24
C GLY A 783 24.29 16.78 11.76
N VAL A 784 23.42 16.01 12.43
CA VAL A 784 23.37 15.95 13.90
C VAL A 784 24.69 15.43 14.46
N ALA A 785 25.25 14.37 13.86
CA ALA A 785 26.56 13.83 14.21
C ALA A 785 27.69 14.86 13.99
N THR A 786 27.65 15.62 12.90
CA THR A 786 28.62 16.68 12.58
C THR A 786 28.60 17.78 13.64
N HIS A 787 27.40 18.24 14.01
CA HIS A 787 27.23 19.20 15.10
C HIS A 787 27.77 18.63 16.43
N TYR A 788 27.46 17.38 16.74
CA TYR A 788 27.99 16.70 17.93
C TYR A 788 29.52 16.60 17.94
N ILE A 789 30.13 16.24 16.81
CA ILE A 789 31.58 16.17 16.65
C ILE A 789 32.22 17.55 16.84
N ALA A 790 31.63 18.60 16.26
CA ALA A 790 32.11 19.97 16.40
C ALA A 790 32.10 20.48 17.85
N LEU A 791 31.27 19.90 18.73
CA LEU A 791 31.25 20.21 20.16
C LEU A 791 32.36 19.51 20.96
N GLN A 792 32.86 18.37 20.48
CA GLN A 792 33.71 17.48 21.27
C GLN A 792 35.17 17.46 20.80
N TYR A 793 35.42 17.62 19.51
CA TYR A 793 36.74 17.37 18.90
C TYR A 793 37.44 18.67 18.48
N GLN A 794 38.47 19.08 19.22
CA GLN A 794 39.32 20.22 18.87
C GLN A 794 40.22 19.97 17.64
N GLU A 795 40.37 18.71 17.25
CA GLU A 795 41.19 18.32 16.10
C GLU A 795 40.50 18.60 14.75
N ILE A 796 39.16 18.72 14.77
CA ILE A 796 38.35 19.09 13.62
C ILE A 796 38.54 20.58 13.34
N LYS A 797 38.91 20.92 12.11
CA LYS A 797 39.18 22.32 11.71
C LYS A 797 37.98 23.02 11.08
N ALA A 798 37.04 22.25 10.52
CA ALA A 798 35.81 22.78 9.96
C ALA A 798 34.68 21.75 9.99
N GLY A 799 33.48 22.18 10.32
CA GLY A 799 32.25 21.39 10.21
C GLY A 799 31.27 21.97 9.18
N VAL A 800 30.55 21.12 8.47
CA VAL A 800 29.36 21.51 7.70
C VAL A 800 28.21 20.57 8.06
N SER A 801 27.25 21.10 8.83
CA SER A 801 26.03 20.40 9.22
C SER A 801 24.91 20.74 8.26
N VAL A 802 24.48 19.76 7.47
CA VAL A 802 23.38 19.93 6.52
C VAL A 802 22.14 19.24 7.10
N TYR A 803 21.11 20.03 7.41
CA TYR A 803 19.87 19.57 8.05
C TYR A 803 20.13 18.79 9.37
N GLY A 804 20.99 19.30 10.24
CA GLY A 804 21.34 18.64 11.51
C GLY A 804 21.26 19.54 12.74
N ILE A 805 20.30 19.29 13.63
CA ILE A 805 20.15 20.02 14.91
C ILE A 805 20.22 19.07 16.10
N VAL A 806 21.02 19.42 17.10
CA VAL A 806 21.07 18.73 18.39
C VAL A 806 20.17 19.48 19.38
N ARG A 807 19.13 18.85 19.90
CA ARG A 807 17.99 19.53 20.58
C ARG A 807 18.01 19.54 22.12
N GLU A 808 19.07 19.04 22.77
CA GLU A 808 19.05 18.80 24.22
C GLU A 808 20.23 19.49 24.91
N ARG A 809 19.96 20.19 26.03
CA ARG A 809 20.94 20.85 26.91
C ARG A 809 21.55 22.16 26.38
N GLU A 810 21.96 22.97 27.36
CA GLU A 810 22.44 24.34 27.17
C GLU A 810 23.90 24.47 26.71
N ASP A 811 24.69 23.40 26.86
CA ASP A 811 26.11 23.30 26.54
C ASP A 811 26.37 22.90 25.07
N ARG A 812 25.36 22.41 24.36
CA ARG A 812 25.47 21.93 22.98
C ARG A 812 25.53 23.03 21.91
N PHE A 813 25.88 24.25 22.29
CA PHE A 813 26.05 25.40 21.39
C PHE A 813 27.46 26.01 21.46
N ASP A 814 28.33 25.54 22.37
CA ASP A 814 29.73 25.99 22.48
C ASP A 814 30.65 25.18 21.56
N LEU A 815 30.56 25.46 20.25
CA LEU A 815 31.32 24.74 19.21
C LEU A 815 32.83 24.94 19.39
N LYS A 816 33.60 23.86 19.22
CA LYS A 816 35.07 23.87 19.28
C LYS A 816 35.73 24.08 17.92
N SER A 817 34.96 24.04 16.85
CA SER A 817 35.43 24.22 15.47
C SER A 817 34.44 25.05 14.64
N PRO A 818 34.94 25.85 13.68
CA PRO A 818 34.08 26.63 12.82
C PRO A 818 33.06 25.78 12.06
N THR A 819 31.77 26.10 12.16
CA THR A 819 30.70 25.26 11.60
C THR A 819 29.71 26.04 10.74
N LEU A 820 29.51 25.58 9.50
CA LEU A 820 28.42 26.03 8.63
C LEU A 820 27.20 25.13 8.83
N PHE A 821 26.04 25.75 9.04
CA PHE A 821 24.75 25.07 9.09
C PHE A 821 23.93 25.43 7.85
N ILE A 822 23.47 24.41 7.12
CA ILE A 822 22.64 24.57 5.92
C ILE A 822 21.25 24.00 6.20
N PHE A 823 20.22 24.83 6.03
CA PHE A 823 18.81 24.46 6.20
C PHE A 823 17.96 24.86 5.00
N ALA A 824 16.81 24.21 4.88
CA ALA A 824 15.78 24.52 3.90
C ALA A 824 14.64 25.29 4.58
N GLU A 825 14.05 26.28 3.91
CA GLU A 825 12.93 27.05 4.46
C GLU A 825 11.67 26.19 4.65
N ASN A 826 11.37 25.31 3.69
CA ASN A 826 10.20 24.42 3.69
C ASN A 826 10.58 23.01 4.19
N ASP A 827 11.40 22.93 5.23
CA ASP A 827 11.84 21.66 5.81
C ASP A 827 10.79 21.14 6.82
N ALA A 828 10.06 20.08 6.44
CA ALA A 828 9.05 19.45 7.29
C ALA A 828 9.63 18.62 8.46
N VAL A 829 10.93 18.30 8.43
CA VAL A 829 11.65 17.54 9.47
C VAL A 829 12.28 18.49 10.49
N ILE A 830 12.76 19.64 10.01
CA ILE A 830 13.45 20.67 10.80
C ILE A 830 12.72 22.01 10.65
N PRO A 831 11.72 22.27 11.51
CA PRO A 831 10.99 23.53 11.51
C PRO A 831 11.88 24.77 11.66
N LEU A 832 11.51 25.85 10.96
CA LEU A 832 12.27 27.10 10.87
C LEU A 832 12.45 27.80 12.24
N ASP A 833 11.49 27.65 13.16
CA ASP A 833 11.58 28.15 14.54
C ASP A 833 12.73 27.49 15.31
N GLN A 834 13.03 26.23 15.03
CA GLN A 834 14.16 25.53 15.65
C GLN A 834 15.50 26.02 15.08
N VAL A 835 15.56 26.30 13.77
CA VAL A 835 16.74 26.89 13.14
C VAL A 835 17.01 28.28 13.72
N THR A 836 15.96 29.08 13.89
CA THR A 836 16.04 30.41 14.50
C THR A 836 16.53 30.33 15.95
N THR A 837 16.03 29.33 16.70
CA THR A 837 16.47 29.08 18.08
C THR A 837 17.95 28.66 18.15
N LEU A 838 18.38 27.77 17.26
CA LEU A 838 19.77 27.35 17.13
C LEU A 838 20.67 28.57 16.87
N GLU A 839 20.33 29.40 15.89
CA GLU A 839 21.13 30.58 15.54
C GLU A 839 21.23 31.55 16.72
N ALA A 840 20.13 31.80 17.43
CA ALA A 840 20.13 32.66 18.61
C ALA A 840 21.04 32.12 19.72
N ARG A 841 20.98 30.80 19.98
CA ARG A 841 21.83 30.15 21.01
C ARG A 841 23.29 30.09 20.63
N LEU A 842 23.61 29.88 19.35
CA LEU A 842 24.98 29.96 18.85
C LEU A 842 25.54 31.39 19.01
N LYS A 843 24.75 32.43 18.71
CA LYS A 843 25.17 33.84 18.94
C LYS A 843 25.45 34.14 20.42
N GLU A 844 24.70 33.52 21.32
CA GLU A 844 24.84 33.70 22.77
C GLU A 844 26.06 32.98 23.35
N LYS A 845 26.33 31.74 22.89
CA LYS A 845 27.23 30.81 23.58
C LYS A 845 28.46 30.37 22.78
N CYS A 846 28.45 30.48 21.45
CA CYS A 846 29.51 29.95 20.60
C CYS A 846 30.67 30.95 20.47
N THR A 847 31.89 30.50 20.74
CA THR A 847 33.11 31.29 20.54
C THR A 847 33.80 31.00 19.21
N ALA A 848 33.55 29.83 18.60
CA ALA A 848 33.99 29.52 17.26
C ALA A 848 33.13 30.22 16.19
N ASP A 849 33.73 30.49 15.03
CA ASP A 849 33.03 31.10 13.90
C ASP A 849 31.92 30.17 13.37
N PHE A 850 30.73 30.71 13.09
CA PHE A 850 29.63 29.90 12.58
C PHE A 850 28.79 30.70 11.60
N GLN A 851 28.12 29.98 10.71
CA GLN A 851 27.16 30.57 9.79
C GLN A 851 25.93 29.67 9.70
N VAL A 852 24.74 30.26 9.78
CA VAL A 852 23.48 29.58 9.49
C VAL A 852 22.96 30.12 8.17
N LYS A 853 22.76 29.24 7.19
CA LYS A 853 22.21 29.60 5.89
C LYS A 853 20.92 28.84 5.62
N ILE A 854 19.85 29.58 5.34
CA ILE A 854 18.52 29.07 5.04
C ILE A 854 18.24 29.31 3.57
N PHE A 855 17.92 28.24 2.84
CA PHE A 855 17.62 28.29 1.41
C PHE A 855 16.10 28.39 1.20
N PRO A 856 15.61 29.48 0.57
CA PRO A 856 14.17 29.71 0.43
C PRO A 856 13.54 28.68 -0.50
N LYS A 857 12.28 28.32 -0.21
CA LYS A 857 11.45 27.34 -0.95
C LYS A 857 11.99 25.90 -1.03
N GLN A 858 13.20 25.64 -0.56
CA GLN A 858 13.81 24.31 -0.60
C GLN A 858 13.26 23.41 0.50
N THR A 859 13.29 22.09 0.27
CA THR A 859 12.83 21.05 1.20
C THR A 859 14.00 20.27 1.80
N HIS A 860 13.74 19.44 2.81
CA HIS A 860 14.77 18.57 3.41
C HIS A 860 15.52 17.76 2.34
N GLY A 861 16.81 17.50 2.55
CA GLY A 861 17.60 16.65 1.63
C GLY A 861 17.98 17.27 0.27
N PHE A 862 17.58 18.52 -0.05
CA PHE A 862 17.78 19.10 -1.39
C PHE A 862 19.26 19.07 -1.86
N VAL A 863 20.23 19.25 -0.96
CA VAL A 863 21.68 19.27 -1.24
C VAL A 863 22.21 17.92 -1.77
N HIS A 864 21.53 16.82 -1.50
CA HIS A 864 21.94 15.46 -1.91
C HIS A 864 21.61 15.10 -3.37
N ARG A 865 20.79 15.88 -4.10
CA ARG A 865 20.30 15.54 -5.45
C ARG A 865 21.39 15.57 -6.54
N LYS A 866 21.60 14.50 -7.33
CA LYS A 866 22.57 14.48 -8.45
C LYS A 866 22.05 15.16 -9.72
N ARG A 867 22.95 15.51 -10.64
CA ARG A 867 22.70 16.32 -11.86
C ARG A 867 21.47 15.94 -12.69
N GLU A 868 21.12 14.65 -12.78
CA GLU A 868 19.97 14.16 -13.56
C GLU A 868 18.61 14.33 -12.85
N ASP A 869 18.59 14.40 -11.52
CA ASP A 869 17.37 14.47 -10.68
C ASP A 869 17.11 15.89 -10.13
N ILE A 870 17.94 16.84 -10.54
CA ILE A 870 17.77 18.24 -10.18
C ILE A 870 16.65 18.82 -11.04
N ASN A 871 15.50 19.12 -10.42
CA ASN A 871 14.51 19.99 -11.02
C ASN A 871 15.21 21.31 -11.46
N PRO A 872 15.02 21.78 -12.71
CA PRO A 872 15.58 23.04 -13.17
C PRO A 872 15.45 24.21 -12.18
N ASP A 873 14.34 24.27 -11.45
CA ASP A 873 14.06 25.33 -10.47
C ASP A 873 14.89 25.22 -9.17
N ASP A 874 15.32 24.01 -8.82
CA ASP A 874 16.12 23.75 -7.60
C ASP A 874 17.63 23.82 -7.85
N LYS A 875 18.04 23.78 -9.12
CA LYS A 875 19.44 23.64 -9.53
C LYS A 875 20.35 24.71 -8.95
N SER A 876 19.93 25.98 -9.06
CA SER A 876 20.74 27.09 -8.58
C SER A 876 20.96 27.01 -7.07
N TYR A 877 19.96 26.59 -6.31
CA TYR A 877 20.04 26.48 -4.85
C TYR A 877 20.95 25.32 -4.41
N ILE A 878 20.87 24.18 -5.10
CA ILE A 878 21.74 23.02 -4.83
C ILE A 878 23.19 23.35 -5.14
N GLU A 879 23.46 23.95 -6.30
CA GLU A 879 24.81 24.35 -6.70
C GLU A 879 25.37 25.42 -5.75
N GLU A 880 24.52 26.35 -5.30
CA GLU A 880 24.90 27.35 -4.29
C GLU A 880 25.24 26.72 -2.95
N ALA A 881 24.39 25.83 -2.41
CA ALA A 881 24.65 25.17 -1.14
C ALA A 881 25.93 24.31 -1.16
N ARG A 882 26.19 23.60 -2.26
CA ARG A 882 27.44 22.84 -2.46
C ARG A 882 28.66 23.75 -2.54
N ARG A 883 28.53 24.88 -3.24
CA ARG A 883 29.59 25.89 -3.34
C ARG A 883 29.87 26.52 -1.98
N ASP A 884 28.85 26.82 -1.19
CA ASP A 884 29.04 27.37 0.17
C ASP A 884 29.73 26.37 1.09
N MET A 885 29.35 25.10 1.02
CA MET A 885 30.03 24.01 1.73
C MET A 885 31.52 23.97 1.39
N ILE A 886 31.87 23.96 0.10
CA ILE A 886 33.27 23.94 -0.36
C ILE A 886 34.02 25.22 0.07
N ASN A 887 33.39 26.38 -0.06
CA ASN A 887 33.97 27.65 0.34
C ASN A 887 34.25 27.71 1.84
N TRP A 888 33.33 27.18 2.67
CA TRP A 888 33.52 27.09 4.11
C TRP A 888 34.69 26.18 4.45
N LEU A 889 34.74 24.97 3.85
CA LEU A 889 35.86 24.05 4.05
C LEU A 889 37.18 24.72 3.64
N ASN A 890 37.27 25.33 2.46
CA ASN A 890 38.48 26.03 2.00
C ASN A 890 38.92 27.19 2.90
N LYS A 891 37.99 27.84 3.62
CA LYS A 891 38.30 28.95 4.52
C LYS A 891 39.01 28.50 5.80
N TYR A 892 38.68 27.32 6.33
CA TYR A 892 39.16 26.86 7.65
C TYR A 892 40.04 25.62 7.63
N MET A 893 40.06 24.88 6.51
CA MET A 893 40.90 23.70 6.24
C MET A 893 42.02 24.06 5.29
#